data_AF-V5H5V3-F1
#
_entry.id   AF-V5H5V3-F1
#
_cell.length_a   1.000
_cell.length_b   1.000
_cell.length_c   1.000
_cell.angle_alpha   90.00
_cell.angle_beta   90.00
_cell.angle_gamma   90.00
#
_symmetry.space_group_name_H-M   'P 1'
#
loop_
_entity.id
_entity.type
_entity.pdbx_description
1 polymer ?
#
loop_
_entity_poly.entity_id
_entity_poly.type
_entity_poly.pdbx_seq_one_letter_code
_entity_poly.pdbx_strand_id
1 'polypeptide(L)'
;MLPLRVASFVLALFGAAIVNRGVHGLYEDQAGKLDWRQRFVGRPLYVYADLSPSAAAGQRLVVATEKNVLAALSARTGDLAWRQLLEEDSRVHAVSSSGDLVTVSGAHVRAWDLATGVLRWEKSLPPTSTSSVRYDVDSSARALTAVRVYAGSHVAATVYELGGTSTKTSPNVPAPWITAETDCELVGHKYLACLDATAMSLRVMALGESASFRDVPLASLGLQLQEPTSAPTLERLDIAGPAQEEPYLALRMPRRGFAVLRMTKSGVQLEKLLPEATHLACAQLNGTPLLGVVAPAQGEDRAHGLTIYELGSPWQERSDLEGQFTLPPTTGDVWRVHLLPFLRKDQSPSYKLLVVTQDDTMLLFHPQGRLLWTREEALASVLAAQFIDLPLSETDAKIEQEFGDGNANLVSMFVTRITMQICQLQSLVVGLLAGLQGGMGRQESTEASQDLTRDKFGFNKVILLSTAARKLFALDNRNGQIVWSQHFAELVPLSEAGSEKLPIFVQRTTAHYPHPPRCTVLGKHRDSGTGYLVSVNPITGVVLDQRELPYRVLQATALPFLDEEYTRGLLFLDSALRVHTYPSSASELLVEHKDTQYFFLANPTTGTLTGYSLRPSTKSQLAVERVWSVSLHQDGQTISHVVMRNPVEHVHSQGRVMGDRSVLYKYLNPNLVAVVTEGVDSVHKVASINIHLVDAITGAFLYSASHKRARGPVHLVHSENWIVYCYHNEKSRRAEVSVVELYEGATQSNTSAFSSFTSPPAALVEHQSYVFPSSIEAMSDTVTEKGITSKHVLVALPSGAILELPKALLDPRRPITPTAMHREEGLIPYMPELPISAEHIVNYNQSVARVTGFATAASGLESTCLVVAYGLDLFYTRVAPSKTFDILKDDFDHVLISVVLTLLILVSYVSKRFSARKALRAAWK
;
A
#
# COMPACT_ATOMS: atom_id res chain seq x y z
N MET A 1 -23.33 70.03 -14.27
CA MET A 1 -22.60 69.13 -15.19
C MET A 1 -21.56 68.23 -14.50
N LEU A 2 -21.17 68.45 -13.23
CA LEU A 2 -20.25 67.55 -12.51
C LEU A 2 -20.79 66.14 -12.14
N PRO A 3 -22.09 65.90 -11.87
CA PRO A 3 -22.53 64.57 -11.38
C PRO A 3 -22.68 63.50 -12.47
N LEU A 4 -22.85 63.88 -13.75
CA LEU A 4 -22.94 62.91 -14.86
C LEU A 4 -21.57 62.34 -15.24
N ARG A 5 -20.49 63.13 -15.12
CA ARG A 5 -19.13 62.66 -15.46
C ARG A 5 -18.57 61.69 -14.41
N VAL A 6 -18.94 61.84 -13.15
CA VAL A 6 -18.56 60.90 -12.07
C VAL A 6 -19.31 59.57 -12.22
N ALA A 7 -20.59 59.60 -12.59
CA ALA A 7 -21.37 58.37 -12.85
C ALA A 7 -20.82 57.57 -14.05
N SER A 8 -20.46 58.23 -15.15
CA SER A 8 -19.83 57.55 -16.30
C SER A 8 -18.43 57.00 -15.98
N PHE A 9 -17.66 57.67 -15.12
CA PHE A 9 -16.31 57.19 -14.74
C PHE A 9 -16.38 55.98 -13.80
N VAL A 10 -17.37 55.93 -12.90
CA VAL A 10 -17.63 54.76 -12.03
C VAL A 10 -18.19 53.58 -12.83
N LEU A 11 -19.06 53.82 -13.82
CA LEU A 11 -19.54 52.76 -14.72
C LEU A 11 -18.43 52.21 -15.63
N ALA A 12 -17.49 53.07 -16.08
CA ALA A 12 -16.35 52.65 -16.89
C ALA A 12 -15.33 51.82 -16.10
N LEU A 13 -15.10 52.15 -14.81
CA LEU A 13 -14.30 51.34 -13.90
C LEU A 13 -14.98 49.99 -13.57
N PHE A 14 -16.31 49.96 -13.45
CA PHE A 14 -17.07 48.71 -13.28
C PHE A 14 -17.06 47.84 -14.54
N GLY A 15 -17.12 48.46 -15.73
CA GLY A 15 -17.03 47.77 -17.01
C GLY A 15 -15.65 47.19 -17.30
N ALA A 16 -14.58 47.89 -16.91
CA ALA A 16 -13.20 47.41 -17.07
C ALA A 16 -12.86 46.20 -16.17
N ALA A 17 -13.53 46.05 -15.03
CA ALA A 17 -13.35 44.90 -14.14
C ALA A 17 -14.03 43.61 -14.63
N ILE A 18 -14.99 43.69 -15.56
CA ILE A 18 -15.79 42.56 -16.03
C ILE A 18 -15.19 41.90 -17.29
N VAL A 19 -14.35 42.62 -18.06
CA VAL A 19 -13.85 42.14 -19.37
C VAL A 19 -12.60 41.25 -19.27
N ASN A 20 -12.03 41.06 -18.08
CA ASN A 20 -10.79 40.30 -17.91
C ASN A 20 -10.97 39.04 -17.05
N ARG A 21 -11.98 38.21 -17.35
CA ARG A 21 -12.03 36.82 -16.86
C ARG A 21 -11.83 35.87 -18.03
N GLY A 22 -10.59 35.41 -18.16
CA GLY A 22 -10.24 34.28 -19.00
C GLY A 22 -11.09 33.07 -18.61
N VAL A 23 -11.51 32.31 -19.61
CA VAL A 23 -12.17 31.03 -19.42
C VAL A 23 -11.10 30.06 -18.92
N HIS A 24 -11.16 29.69 -17.64
CA HIS A 24 -10.36 28.61 -17.07
C HIS A 24 -11.17 27.31 -17.15
N GLY A 25 -10.70 26.38 -17.98
CA GLY A 25 -11.11 24.97 -17.90
C GLY A 25 -10.18 24.25 -16.91
N LEU A 26 -10.76 23.44 -16.02
CA LEU A 26 -10.16 22.83 -14.82
C LEU A 26 -9.42 23.85 -13.91
N TYR A 27 -9.79 23.90 -12.64
CA TYR A 27 -9.17 24.80 -11.65
C TYR A 27 -7.68 24.42 -11.43
N GLU A 28 -6.76 25.11 -12.13
CA GLU A 28 -5.29 25.00 -12.01
C GLU A 28 -4.81 25.16 -10.56
N ASP A 29 -5.62 25.80 -9.73
CA ASP A 29 -5.35 26.07 -8.32
C ASP A 29 -5.63 24.87 -7.38
N GLN A 30 -6.13 23.73 -7.83
CA GLN A 30 -6.36 22.56 -6.95
C GLN A 30 -5.34 21.42 -7.14
N ALA A 31 -4.73 21.30 -8.32
CA ALA A 31 -3.72 20.28 -8.61
C ALA A 31 -2.45 20.51 -7.76
N GLY A 32 -2.02 19.49 -7.02
CA GLY A 32 -0.88 19.54 -6.12
C GLY A 32 -1.13 20.25 -4.78
N LYS A 33 -2.36 20.73 -4.52
CA LYS A 33 -2.76 21.28 -3.21
C LYS A 33 -3.51 20.27 -2.35
N LEU A 34 -4.37 19.47 -2.97
CA LEU A 34 -5.27 18.53 -2.29
C LEU A 34 -4.85 17.07 -2.44
N ASP A 35 -3.86 16.82 -3.27
CA ASP A 35 -3.42 15.51 -3.68
C ASP A 35 -1.89 15.41 -3.72
N TRP A 36 -1.40 14.20 -3.53
CA TRP A 36 0.02 13.90 -3.62
C TRP A 36 0.23 12.45 -4.08
N ARG A 37 1.39 12.21 -4.68
CA ARG A 37 1.83 10.88 -5.11
C ARG A 37 3.23 10.58 -4.63
N GLN A 38 3.41 9.37 -4.11
CA GLN A 38 4.72 8.82 -3.78
C GLN A 38 5.01 7.60 -4.65
N ARG A 39 6.21 7.57 -5.23
CA ARG A 39 6.64 6.53 -6.17
C ARG A 39 7.66 5.60 -5.53
N PHE A 40 7.38 4.30 -5.56
CA PHE A 40 8.25 3.28 -5.00
C PHE A 40 8.74 2.30 -6.06
N VAL A 41 9.77 1.54 -5.70
CA VAL A 41 10.39 0.51 -6.53
C VAL A 41 10.33 -0.86 -5.85
N GLY A 42 10.21 -0.90 -4.52
CA GLY A 42 10.25 -2.13 -3.73
C GLY A 42 11.68 -2.54 -3.37
N ARG A 43 11.82 -3.66 -2.65
CA ARG A 43 13.13 -4.14 -2.20
C ARG A 43 14.10 -4.41 -3.35
N PRO A 44 15.29 -3.80 -3.37
CA PRO A 44 16.28 -4.05 -4.42
C PRO A 44 16.88 -5.46 -4.30
N LEU A 45 16.87 -6.23 -5.39
CA LEU A 45 17.56 -7.52 -5.53
C LEU A 45 18.96 -7.34 -6.11
N TYR A 46 19.11 -6.46 -7.08
CA TYR A 46 20.37 -6.17 -7.76
C TYR A 46 20.57 -4.67 -7.80
N VAL A 47 21.82 -4.25 -7.62
CA VAL A 47 22.23 -2.85 -7.69
C VAL A 47 23.37 -2.75 -8.69
N TYR A 48 23.18 -1.91 -9.70
CA TYR A 48 24.18 -1.57 -10.70
C TYR A 48 24.55 -0.09 -10.51
N ALA A 49 25.84 0.18 -10.35
CA ALA A 49 26.37 1.52 -10.17
C ALA A 49 27.12 1.97 -11.42
N ASP A 50 26.80 3.17 -11.92
CA ASP A 50 27.58 3.78 -12.99
C ASP A 50 28.90 4.32 -12.43
N LEU A 51 30.01 3.68 -12.80
CA LEU A 51 31.37 4.04 -12.41
C LEU A 51 32.07 4.93 -13.47
N SER A 52 31.36 5.39 -14.50
CA SER A 52 31.94 6.21 -15.56
C SER A 52 32.48 7.56 -15.05
N PRO A 53 33.71 7.98 -15.43
CA PRO A 53 34.32 9.24 -14.97
C PRO A 53 33.58 10.50 -15.45
N SER A 54 32.71 10.40 -16.47
CA SER A 54 31.84 11.53 -16.89
C SER A 54 30.66 11.77 -15.93
N ALA A 55 30.40 10.84 -14.99
CA ALA A 55 29.29 10.89 -14.04
C ALA A 55 29.56 11.74 -12.78
N ALA A 56 30.68 12.49 -12.72
CA ALA A 56 31.00 13.38 -11.60
C ALA A 56 29.91 14.43 -11.30
N ALA A 57 28.98 14.69 -12.24
CA ALA A 57 27.83 15.57 -12.05
C ALA A 57 26.56 14.87 -11.52
N GLY A 58 26.46 13.54 -11.51
CA GLY A 58 25.25 12.84 -11.06
C GLY A 58 25.33 11.32 -11.19
N GLN A 59 26.07 10.66 -10.28
CA GLN A 59 26.05 9.21 -10.16
C GLN A 59 24.62 8.69 -10.02
N ARG A 60 24.25 7.75 -10.90
CA ARG A 60 22.96 7.06 -10.89
C ARG A 60 23.15 5.64 -10.38
N LEU A 61 22.19 5.19 -9.58
CA LEU A 61 22.13 3.85 -9.03
C LEU A 61 20.95 3.16 -9.69
N VAL A 62 21.23 2.16 -10.54
CA VAL A 62 20.18 1.36 -11.12
C VAL A 62 19.87 0.21 -10.19
N VAL A 63 18.60 0.05 -9.84
CA VAL A 63 18.11 -1.02 -8.98
C VAL A 63 17.12 -1.87 -9.75
N ALA A 64 17.27 -3.19 -9.63
CA ALA A 64 16.26 -4.15 -10.05
C ALA A 64 15.66 -4.79 -8.80
N THR A 65 14.34 -4.77 -8.67
CA THR A 65 13.65 -5.07 -7.40
C THR A 65 12.83 -6.35 -7.42
N GLU A 66 12.42 -6.83 -6.23
CA GLU A 66 11.52 -7.98 -6.05
C GLU A 66 10.14 -7.76 -6.68
N LYS A 67 9.74 -6.49 -6.86
CA LYS A 67 8.47 -6.12 -7.52
C LYS A 67 8.60 -6.06 -9.04
N ASN A 68 9.65 -6.64 -9.64
CA ASN A 68 9.93 -6.60 -11.08
C ASN A 68 9.99 -5.16 -11.62
N VAL A 69 10.63 -4.27 -10.86
CA VAL A 69 10.86 -2.87 -11.26
C VAL A 69 12.33 -2.69 -11.55
N LEU A 70 12.63 -2.06 -12.70
CA LEU A 70 13.97 -1.55 -13.01
C LEU A 70 13.92 -0.03 -12.91
N ALA A 71 14.73 0.57 -12.05
CA ALA A 71 14.71 2.02 -11.85
C ALA A 71 16.11 2.60 -11.68
N ALA A 72 16.32 3.83 -12.12
CA ALA A 72 17.50 4.62 -11.79
C ALA A 72 17.19 5.63 -10.70
N LEU A 73 17.95 5.58 -9.62
CA LEU A 73 17.89 6.49 -8.48
C LEU A 73 19.09 7.45 -8.51
N SER A 74 18.86 8.69 -8.08
CA SER A 74 19.92 9.67 -7.85
C SER A 74 20.74 9.29 -6.63
N ALA A 75 22.05 9.09 -6.76
CA ALA A 75 22.93 8.82 -5.62
C ALA A 75 23.11 10.03 -4.67
N ARG A 76 22.52 11.18 -5.00
CA ARG A 76 22.56 12.40 -4.16
C ARG A 76 21.31 12.54 -3.30
N THR A 77 20.14 12.34 -3.89
CA THR A 77 18.84 12.63 -3.26
C THR A 77 17.99 11.39 -3.03
N GLY A 78 18.30 10.26 -3.68
CA GLY A 78 17.42 9.09 -3.71
C GLY A 78 16.25 9.23 -4.68
N ASP A 79 16.11 10.37 -5.37
CA ASP A 79 14.98 10.59 -6.28
C ASP A 79 15.03 9.68 -7.51
N LEU A 80 13.85 9.32 -7.99
CA LEU A 80 13.67 8.47 -9.15
C LEU A 80 13.87 9.26 -10.46
N ALA A 81 14.89 8.91 -11.23
CA ALA A 81 15.18 9.51 -12.53
C ALA A 81 14.32 8.89 -13.64
N TRP A 82 14.28 7.56 -13.71
CA TRP A 82 13.41 6.80 -14.59
C TRP A 82 13.04 5.47 -13.94
N ARG A 83 11.92 4.88 -14.38
CA ARG A 83 11.41 3.59 -13.89
C ARG A 83 10.73 2.84 -15.01
N GLN A 84 11.03 1.56 -15.12
CA GLN A 84 10.39 0.60 -16.01
C GLN A 84 9.74 -0.51 -15.16
N LEU A 85 8.45 -0.72 -15.41
CA LEU A 85 7.66 -1.77 -14.80
C LEU A 85 7.70 -2.97 -15.73
N LEU A 86 8.33 -4.07 -15.29
CA LEU A 86 8.38 -5.31 -16.07
C LEU A 86 7.11 -6.13 -15.81
N GLU A 87 6.90 -7.22 -16.54
CA GLU A 87 5.73 -8.09 -16.32
C GLU A 87 5.75 -8.69 -14.90
N GLU A 88 4.57 -8.90 -14.30
CA GLU A 88 4.45 -9.46 -12.93
C GLU A 88 4.94 -10.91 -12.85
N ASP A 89 4.74 -11.69 -13.91
CA ASP A 89 5.19 -13.08 -13.99
C ASP A 89 6.70 -13.22 -14.29
N SER A 90 7.34 -12.13 -14.71
CA SER A 90 8.74 -12.12 -15.18
C SER A 90 9.70 -11.66 -14.08
N ARG A 91 10.02 -12.56 -13.14
CA ARG A 91 11.05 -12.30 -12.12
C ARG A 91 12.37 -11.90 -12.77
N VAL A 92 13.02 -10.87 -12.23
CA VAL A 92 14.39 -10.52 -12.62
C VAL A 92 15.36 -11.57 -12.06
N HIS A 93 16.06 -12.25 -12.96
CA HIS A 93 17.00 -13.32 -12.63
C HIS A 93 18.46 -12.87 -12.58
N ALA A 94 18.84 -11.87 -13.38
CA ALA A 94 20.20 -11.34 -13.40
C ALA A 94 20.24 -9.92 -13.98
N VAL A 95 21.23 -9.15 -13.54
CA VAL A 95 21.60 -7.83 -14.08
C VAL A 95 23.10 -7.86 -14.36
N SER A 96 23.52 -7.20 -15.44
CA SER A 96 24.94 -6.99 -15.78
C SER A 96 25.70 -6.38 -14.59
N SER A 97 26.90 -6.90 -14.30
CA SER A 97 27.76 -6.40 -13.21
C SER A 97 28.56 -5.15 -13.59
N SER A 98 28.88 -4.99 -14.88
CA SER A 98 29.65 -3.87 -15.44
C SER A 98 29.16 -3.55 -16.86
N GLY A 99 29.79 -2.61 -17.57
CA GLY A 99 29.52 -2.30 -18.99
C GLY A 99 28.08 -1.90 -19.30
N ASP A 100 27.53 -2.37 -20.42
CA ASP A 100 26.14 -2.05 -20.83
C ASP A 100 25.10 -2.64 -19.86
N LEU A 101 24.07 -1.86 -19.54
CA LEU A 101 22.97 -2.29 -18.66
C LEU A 101 22.10 -3.34 -19.36
N VAL A 102 22.25 -4.60 -18.95
CA VAL A 102 21.50 -5.74 -19.48
C VAL A 102 20.82 -6.50 -18.36
N THR A 103 19.54 -6.81 -18.54
CA THR A 103 18.74 -7.57 -17.56
C THR A 103 18.19 -8.85 -18.17
N VAL A 104 18.11 -9.90 -17.37
CA VAL A 104 17.39 -11.13 -17.71
C VAL A 104 16.16 -11.22 -16.82
N SER A 105 14.97 -11.11 -17.42
CA SER A 105 13.68 -11.14 -16.74
C SER A 105 12.76 -12.15 -17.41
N GLY A 106 12.29 -13.15 -16.67
CA GLY A 106 11.52 -14.25 -17.24
C GLY A 106 12.25 -14.92 -18.41
N ALA A 107 11.61 -14.95 -19.58
CA ALA A 107 12.19 -15.49 -20.81
C ALA A 107 12.88 -14.41 -21.69
N HIS A 108 13.10 -13.20 -21.20
CA HIS A 108 13.59 -12.08 -22.01
C HIS A 108 14.95 -11.56 -21.52
N VAL A 109 15.86 -11.31 -22.46
CA VAL A 109 17.11 -10.59 -22.25
C VAL A 109 16.95 -9.20 -22.87
N ARG A 110 17.10 -8.17 -22.05
CA ARG A 110 16.81 -6.77 -22.43
C ARG A 110 18.04 -5.92 -22.16
N ALA A 111 18.45 -5.11 -23.14
CA ALA A 111 19.46 -4.09 -22.95
C ALA A 111 18.82 -2.71 -22.88
N TRP A 112 19.29 -1.90 -21.94
CA TRP A 112 18.70 -0.62 -21.60
C TRP A 112 19.70 0.51 -21.78
N ASP A 113 19.21 1.67 -22.19
CA ASP A 113 19.98 2.88 -22.10
C ASP A 113 20.01 3.37 -20.65
N LEU A 114 21.22 3.47 -20.09
CA LEU A 114 21.42 3.83 -18.68
C LEU A 114 20.89 5.23 -18.33
N ALA A 115 20.97 6.17 -19.28
CA ALA A 115 20.60 7.55 -19.04
C ALA A 115 19.08 7.77 -19.10
N THR A 116 18.41 7.15 -20.07
CA THR A 116 16.97 7.38 -20.35
C THR A 116 16.07 6.25 -19.86
N GLY A 117 16.60 5.06 -19.60
CA GLY A 117 15.82 3.86 -19.30
C GLY A 117 15.07 3.30 -20.51
N VAL A 118 15.41 3.73 -21.73
CA VAL A 118 14.79 3.23 -22.98
C VAL A 118 15.38 1.87 -23.35
N LEU A 119 14.51 0.96 -23.79
CA LEU A 119 14.91 -0.34 -24.29
C LEU A 119 15.69 -0.20 -25.62
N ARG A 120 16.93 -0.70 -25.67
CA ARG A 120 17.77 -0.70 -26.88
C ARG A 120 17.47 -1.91 -27.77
N TRP A 121 17.41 -3.10 -27.17
CA TRP A 121 17.07 -4.34 -27.84
C TRP A 121 16.55 -5.37 -26.84
N GLU A 122 15.78 -6.33 -27.36
CA GLU A 122 15.22 -7.44 -26.61
C GLU A 122 15.44 -8.74 -27.39
N LYS A 123 15.74 -9.81 -26.66
CA LYS A 123 15.89 -11.17 -27.20
C LYS A 123 15.18 -12.16 -26.29
N SER A 124 14.29 -12.96 -26.87
CA SER A 124 13.61 -14.03 -26.14
C SER A 124 14.49 -15.28 -26.07
N LEU A 125 14.56 -15.88 -24.89
CA LEU A 125 15.18 -17.16 -24.62
C LEU A 125 14.16 -18.29 -24.85
N PRO A 126 14.62 -19.49 -25.23
CA PRO A 126 13.74 -20.62 -25.41
C PRO A 126 13.03 -20.99 -24.10
N PRO A 127 11.73 -21.36 -24.15
CA PRO A 127 10.94 -21.64 -22.96
C PRO A 127 11.55 -22.80 -22.16
N THR A 128 11.71 -22.61 -20.86
CA THR A 128 12.27 -23.59 -19.93
C THR A 128 11.14 -24.35 -19.24
N SER A 129 11.00 -25.65 -19.54
CA SER A 129 9.89 -26.45 -19.03
C SER A 129 10.08 -27.01 -17.62
N THR A 130 11.32 -27.24 -17.12
CA THR A 130 11.52 -28.05 -15.90
C THR A 130 12.89 -27.91 -15.18
N SER A 131 13.62 -26.80 -15.27
CA SER A 131 14.96 -26.68 -14.62
C SER A 131 15.16 -25.37 -13.84
N SER A 132 15.87 -25.43 -12.70
CA SER A 132 16.46 -24.22 -12.11
C SER A 132 17.55 -23.71 -13.05
N VAL A 133 17.40 -22.47 -13.51
CA VAL A 133 18.38 -21.83 -14.40
C VAL A 133 19.03 -20.69 -13.64
N ARG A 134 20.37 -20.70 -13.61
CA ARG A 134 21.19 -19.61 -13.10
C ARG A 134 21.68 -18.81 -14.30
N TYR A 135 21.50 -17.49 -14.25
CA TYR A 135 21.94 -16.58 -15.29
C TYR A 135 23.07 -15.71 -14.79
N ASP A 136 24.00 -15.41 -15.69
CA ASP A 136 25.11 -14.52 -15.41
C ASP A 136 25.46 -13.71 -16.66
N VAL A 137 25.54 -12.39 -16.51
CA VAL A 137 25.62 -11.43 -17.62
C VAL A 137 26.99 -10.76 -17.61
N ASP A 138 27.82 -11.09 -18.59
CA ASP A 138 29.08 -10.38 -18.88
C ASP A 138 28.88 -9.45 -20.07
N SER A 139 28.57 -8.18 -19.79
CA SER A 139 28.39 -7.18 -20.83
C SER A 139 29.71 -6.85 -21.55
N SER A 140 30.85 -6.97 -20.87
CA SER A 140 32.17 -6.64 -21.39
C SER A 140 32.62 -7.65 -22.45
N ALA A 141 32.38 -8.94 -22.20
CA ALA A 141 32.61 -10.03 -23.16
C ALA A 141 31.42 -10.24 -24.12
N ARG A 142 30.36 -9.42 -24.02
CA ARG A 142 29.10 -9.57 -24.77
C ARG A 142 28.52 -10.99 -24.68
N ALA A 143 28.55 -11.60 -23.49
CA ALA A 143 28.12 -12.97 -23.27
C ALA A 143 27.11 -13.08 -22.11
N LEU A 144 26.07 -13.87 -22.30
CA LEU A 144 25.15 -14.34 -21.27
C LEU A 144 25.38 -15.83 -21.05
N THR A 145 25.75 -16.20 -19.83
CA THR A 145 25.90 -17.61 -19.44
C THR A 145 24.65 -18.05 -18.69
N ALA A 146 23.95 -19.04 -19.23
CA ALA A 146 22.80 -19.68 -18.62
C ALA A 146 23.15 -21.13 -18.25
N VAL A 147 23.17 -21.45 -16.97
CA VAL A 147 23.44 -22.81 -16.49
C VAL A 147 22.15 -23.45 -16.03
N ARG A 148 21.76 -24.52 -16.73
CA ARG A 148 20.60 -25.35 -16.41
C ARG A 148 21.03 -26.50 -15.55
N VAL A 149 20.38 -26.65 -14.41
CA VAL A 149 20.61 -27.74 -13.48
C VAL A 149 19.39 -28.65 -13.52
N TYR A 150 19.59 -29.91 -13.91
CA TYR A 150 18.58 -30.96 -13.85
C TYR A 150 18.82 -31.80 -12.60
N ALA A 151 17.97 -31.60 -11.59
CA ALA A 151 18.07 -32.29 -10.31
C ALA A 151 18.14 -33.82 -10.52
N GLY A 152 19.11 -34.46 -9.87
CA GLY A 152 19.36 -35.90 -9.92
C GLY A 152 19.92 -36.42 -11.25
N SER A 153 20.31 -35.55 -12.19
CA SER A 153 20.74 -35.99 -13.53
C SER A 153 22.04 -35.34 -14.00
N HIS A 154 21.98 -34.12 -14.54
CA HIS A 154 23.11 -33.48 -15.20
C HIS A 154 22.99 -31.96 -15.18
N VAL A 155 24.09 -31.29 -15.50
CA VAL A 155 24.17 -29.83 -15.67
C VAL A 155 24.55 -29.52 -17.12
N ALA A 156 23.93 -28.51 -17.70
CA ALA A 156 24.24 -28.03 -19.04
C ALA A 156 24.35 -26.50 -19.04
N ALA A 157 25.47 -25.97 -19.53
CA ALA A 157 25.71 -24.55 -19.65
C ALA A 157 25.49 -24.10 -21.10
N THR A 158 24.83 -22.96 -21.29
CA THR A 158 24.64 -22.34 -22.60
C THR A 158 25.13 -20.90 -22.55
N VAL A 159 26.08 -20.56 -23.42
CA VAL A 159 26.56 -19.19 -23.59
C VAL A 159 25.88 -18.59 -24.81
N TYR A 160 25.15 -17.50 -24.60
CA TYR A 160 24.50 -16.70 -25.63
C TYR A 160 25.32 -15.44 -25.89
N GLU A 161 25.55 -15.11 -27.15
CA GLU A 161 26.12 -13.82 -27.52
C GLU A 161 25.05 -12.71 -27.37
N LEU A 162 25.40 -11.62 -26.68
CA LEU A 162 24.55 -10.45 -26.48
C LEU A 162 24.48 -9.64 -27.79
N GLY A 163 23.27 -9.48 -28.34
CA GLY A 163 23.04 -8.83 -29.64
C GLY A 163 23.35 -9.69 -30.87
N GLY A 164 23.99 -10.85 -30.71
CA GLY A 164 24.28 -11.81 -31.78
C GLY A 164 23.28 -12.97 -31.84
N THR A 165 23.45 -13.85 -32.82
CA THR A 165 22.69 -15.11 -32.95
C THR A 165 23.47 -16.34 -32.48
N SER A 166 24.76 -16.19 -32.14
CA SER A 166 25.60 -17.31 -31.74
C SER A 166 25.20 -17.84 -30.36
N THR A 167 25.04 -19.17 -30.29
CA THR A 167 24.75 -19.91 -29.06
C THR A 167 25.67 -21.11 -28.98
N LYS A 168 26.38 -21.26 -27.87
CA LYS A 168 27.25 -22.41 -27.60
C LYS A 168 26.75 -23.14 -26.36
N THR A 169 26.37 -24.40 -26.52
CA THR A 169 25.93 -25.26 -25.42
C THR A 169 27.03 -26.26 -25.08
N SER A 170 27.37 -26.37 -23.79
CA SER A 170 28.31 -27.37 -23.29
C SER A 170 27.70 -28.78 -23.41
N PRO A 171 28.52 -29.85 -23.42
CA PRO A 171 28.02 -31.20 -23.22
C PRO A 171 27.32 -31.32 -21.85
N ASN A 172 26.43 -32.31 -21.73
CA ASN A 172 25.76 -32.63 -20.48
C ASN A 172 26.78 -33.24 -19.49
N VAL A 173 27.00 -32.56 -18.37
CA VAL A 173 27.91 -33.03 -17.32
C VAL A 173 27.11 -33.77 -16.26
N PRO A 174 27.36 -35.07 -16.01
CA PRO A 174 26.59 -35.85 -15.05
C PRO A 174 26.78 -35.31 -13.62
N ALA A 175 25.66 -35.07 -12.94
CA ALA A 175 25.62 -34.53 -11.57
C ALA A 175 24.43 -35.11 -10.79
N PRO A 176 24.42 -36.43 -10.51
CA PRO A 176 23.29 -37.10 -9.85
C PRO A 176 23.12 -36.68 -8.37
N TRP A 177 24.14 -36.07 -7.79
CA TRP A 177 24.16 -35.59 -6.41
C TRP A 177 23.48 -34.23 -6.22
N ILE A 178 23.24 -33.47 -7.30
CA ILE A 178 22.54 -32.18 -7.22
C ILE A 178 21.04 -32.45 -6.99
N THR A 179 20.50 -31.91 -5.90
CA THR A 179 19.07 -31.94 -5.60
C THR A 179 18.45 -30.56 -5.83
N ALA A 180 17.14 -30.42 -5.59
CA ALA A 180 16.50 -29.09 -5.62
C ALA A 180 17.00 -28.15 -4.51
N GLU A 181 17.62 -28.71 -3.45
CA GLU A 181 18.06 -27.99 -2.25
C GLU A 181 19.57 -27.71 -2.22
N THR A 182 20.35 -28.29 -3.14
CA THR A 182 21.80 -27.99 -3.23
C THR A 182 22.03 -26.55 -3.67
N ASP A 183 22.81 -25.83 -2.87
CA ASP A 183 23.17 -24.44 -3.14
C ASP A 183 24.25 -24.37 -4.22
N CYS A 184 23.96 -23.68 -5.32
CA CYS A 184 24.80 -23.59 -6.50
C CYS A 184 24.83 -22.15 -7.01
N GLU A 185 26.03 -21.61 -7.19
CA GLU A 185 26.29 -20.24 -7.64
C GLU A 185 27.27 -20.19 -8.81
N LEU A 186 27.07 -19.20 -9.68
CA LEU A 186 27.96 -18.91 -10.80
C LEU A 186 29.05 -17.94 -10.36
N VAL A 187 30.30 -18.29 -10.65
CA VAL A 187 31.48 -17.58 -10.17
C VAL A 187 32.30 -17.09 -11.36
N GLY A 188 32.42 -15.76 -11.49
CA GLY A 188 33.26 -15.08 -12.48
C GLY A 188 33.00 -15.48 -13.93
N HIS A 189 31.74 -15.70 -14.32
CA HIS A 189 31.31 -16.10 -15.67
C HIS A 189 31.87 -17.45 -16.19
N LYS A 190 32.77 -18.11 -15.46
CA LYS A 190 33.55 -19.28 -15.92
C LYS A 190 33.39 -20.53 -15.07
N TYR A 191 32.97 -20.41 -13.81
CA TYR A 191 32.87 -21.56 -12.90
C TYR A 191 31.45 -21.69 -12.35
N LEU A 192 31.02 -22.93 -12.14
CA LEU A 192 29.85 -23.27 -11.33
C LEU A 192 30.34 -23.93 -10.05
N ALA A 193 30.04 -23.33 -8.91
CA ALA A 193 30.37 -23.87 -7.60
C ALA A 193 29.08 -24.29 -6.89
N CYS A 194 29.04 -25.53 -6.40
CA CYS A 194 27.90 -26.09 -5.71
C CYS A 194 28.34 -26.70 -4.39
N LEU A 195 27.60 -26.43 -3.32
CA LEU A 195 27.86 -26.97 -2.01
C LEU A 195 27.01 -28.22 -1.78
N ASP A 196 27.68 -29.35 -1.64
CA ASP A 196 27.06 -30.60 -1.19
C ASP A 196 27.10 -30.64 0.34
N ALA A 197 25.97 -30.29 0.97
CA ALA A 197 25.83 -30.26 2.42
C ALA A 197 25.89 -31.66 3.06
N THR A 198 25.62 -32.73 2.30
CA THR A 198 25.70 -34.11 2.84
C THR A 198 27.13 -34.60 2.90
N ALA A 199 27.91 -34.30 1.85
CA ALA A 199 29.32 -34.65 1.76
C ALA A 199 30.26 -33.59 2.37
N MET A 200 29.72 -32.44 2.79
CA MET A 200 30.48 -31.27 3.27
C MET A 200 31.63 -30.90 2.33
N SER A 201 31.34 -30.93 1.02
CA SER A 201 32.31 -30.70 -0.04
C SER A 201 31.80 -29.64 -1.01
N LEU A 202 32.71 -28.74 -1.40
CA LEU A 202 32.47 -27.77 -2.45
C LEU A 202 32.85 -28.40 -3.79
N ARG A 203 31.87 -28.60 -4.67
CA ARG A 203 32.07 -29.19 -5.98
C ARG A 203 32.09 -28.08 -7.03
N VAL A 204 33.20 -27.96 -7.75
CA VAL A 204 33.40 -26.87 -8.72
C VAL A 204 33.62 -27.42 -10.13
N MET A 205 33.00 -26.79 -11.12
CA MET A 205 33.13 -27.12 -12.52
C MET A 205 33.52 -25.87 -13.32
N ALA A 206 34.54 -25.99 -14.18
CA ALA A 206 34.89 -24.97 -15.17
C ALA A 206 33.99 -25.13 -16.40
N LEU A 207 33.21 -24.09 -16.71
CA LEU A 207 32.27 -24.04 -17.81
C LEU A 207 33.02 -24.06 -19.14
N GLY A 208 32.72 -25.04 -19.99
CA GLY A 208 33.28 -25.18 -21.34
C GLY A 208 34.60 -25.94 -21.45
N GLU A 209 35.41 -26.01 -20.39
CA GLU A 209 36.71 -26.72 -20.40
C GLU A 209 36.66 -28.08 -19.72
N SER A 210 35.86 -28.23 -18.66
CA SER A 210 35.80 -29.45 -17.85
C SER A 210 34.51 -30.24 -18.07
N ALA A 211 34.65 -31.56 -18.15
CA ALA A 211 33.51 -32.50 -18.32
C ALA A 211 33.07 -33.17 -17.01
N SER A 212 33.63 -32.75 -15.87
CA SER A 212 33.30 -33.29 -14.54
C SER A 212 33.48 -32.25 -13.44
N PHE A 213 32.78 -32.43 -12.32
CA PHE A 213 32.97 -31.64 -11.11
C PHE A 213 34.25 -32.09 -10.39
N ARG A 214 34.97 -31.13 -9.81
CA ARG A 214 36.07 -31.37 -8.87
C ARG A 214 35.54 -31.22 -7.45
N ASP A 215 35.67 -32.27 -6.67
CA ASP A 215 35.23 -32.27 -5.27
C ASP A 215 36.35 -31.70 -4.37
N VAL A 216 36.05 -30.64 -3.63
CA VAL A 216 36.96 -30.03 -2.65
C VAL A 216 36.33 -30.15 -1.25
N PRO A 217 36.80 -31.08 -0.41
CA PRO A 217 36.31 -31.21 0.97
C PRO A 217 36.57 -29.93 1.77
N LEU A 218 35.60 -29.42 2.53
CA LEU A 218 35.81 -28.21 3.34
C LEU A 218 36.94 -28.37 4.37
N ALA A 219 37.18 -29.60 4.84
CA ALA A 219 38.28 -29.93 5.74
C ALA A 219 39.67 -29.67 5.12
N SER A 220 39.84 -29.84 3.80
CA SER A 220 41.13 -29.57 3.15
C SER A 220 41.45 -28.07 3.05
N LEU A 221 40.43 -27.23 3.15
CA LEU A 221 40.54 -25.76 3.24
C LEU A 221 40.77 -25.28 4.68
N GLY A 222 40.92 -26.19 5.65
CA GLY A 222 41.08 -25.83 7.07
C GLY A 222 39.78 -25.38 7.76
N LEU A 223 38.61 -25.58 7.12
CA LEU A 223 37.31 -25.20 7.66
C LEU A 223 36.70 -26.39 8.42
N GLN A 224 36.77 -26.36 9.76
CA GLN A 224 36.13 -27.36 10.63
C GLN A 224 34.83 -26.81 11.20
N LEU A 225 33.69 -27.43 10.89
CA LEU A 225 32.37 -27.08 11.43
C LEU A 225 32.11 -27.84 12.73
N GLN A 226 31.79 -27.13 13.82
CA GLN A 226 31.59 -27.70 15.15
C GLN A 226 30.14 -28.13 15.43
N GLU A 227 29.16 -27.67 14.64
CA GLU A 227 27.74 -28.02 14.77
C GLU A 227 27.19 -28.55 13.44
N PRO A 228 26.63 -29.78 13.39
CA PRO A 228 26.11 -30.37 12.15
C PRO A 228 24.71 -29.87 11.74
N THR A 229 24.07 -29.01 12.53
CA THR A 229 22.65 -28.61 12.34
C THR A 229 22.45 -27.37 11.47
N SER A 230 23.50 -26.64 11.09
CA SER A 230 23.41 -25.51 10.16
C SER A 230 24.48 -25.62 9.06
N ALA A 231 24.04 -25.85 7.82
CA ALA A 231 24.94 -25.92 6.67
C ALA A 231 25.43 -24.52 6.29
N PRO A 232 26.67 -24.36 5.80
CA PRO A 232 27.13 -23.10 5.24
C PRO A 232 26.37 -22.78 3.95
N THR A 233 26.39 -21.51 3.53
CA THR A 233 25.74 -21.04 2.30
C THR A 233 26.75 -20.36 1.38
N LEU A 234 26.58 -20.50 0.08
CA LEU A 234 27.40 -19.85 -0.92
C LEU A 234 26.93 -18.42 -1.12
N GLU A 235 27.88 -17.48 -1.12
CA GLU A 235 27.61 -16.08 -1.44
C GLU A 235 28.50 -15.67 -2.61
N ARG A 236 27.85 -15.27 -3.70
CA ARG A 236 28.50 -14.82 -4.92
C ARG A 236 29.14 -13.45 -4.68
N LEU A 237 30.43 -13.33 -5.04
CA LEU A 237 31.17 -12.07 -4.99
C LEU A 237 31.21 -11.46 -6.40
N ASP A 238 30.35 -10.48 -6.65
CA ASP A 238 30.27 -9.75 -7.91
C ASP A 238 31.39 -8.71 -8.03
N ILE A 239 32.59 -9.19 -8.32
CA ILE A 239 33.74 -8.33 -8.56
C ILE A 239 33.72 -7.92 -10.03
N ALA A 240 33.32 -6.67 -10.30
CA ALA A 240 33.39 -6.09 -11.64
C ALA A 240 34.86 -5.97 -12.09
N GLY A 241 35.16 -6.40 -13.33
CA GLY A 241 36.47 -6.27 -13.95
C GLY A 241 36.64 -7.15 -15.20
N PRO A 242 37.62 -6.86 -16.08
CA PRO A 242 37.89 -7.72 -17.23
C PRO A 242 38.20 -9.12 -16.71
N ALA A 243 37.45 -10.13 -17.21
CA ALA A 243 37.45 -11.53 -16.79
C ALA A 243 38.71 -11.92 -16.00
N GLN A 244 38.67 -11.72 -14.68
CA GLN A 244 39.80 -12.06 -13.82
C GLN A 244 40.14 -13.53 -14.07
N GLU A 245 41.43 -13.84 -14.23
CA GLU A 245 41.84 -15.23 -14.46
C GLU A 245 41.41 -16.14 -13.31
N GLU A 246 41.25 -15.58 -12.10
CA GLU A 246 40.96 -16.29 -10.87
C GLU A 246 39.90 -15.56 -10.02
N PRO A 247 38.61 -15.93 -10.15
CA PRO A 247 37.53 -15.26 -9.43
C PRO A 247 37.43 -15.70 -7.97
N TYR A 248 36.76 -14.88 -7.15
CA TYR A 248 36.54 -15.15 -5.72
C TYR A 248 35.11 -15.62 -5.45
N LEU A 249 34.94 -16.44 -4.41
CA LEU A 249 33.66 -16.95 -3.91
C LEU A 249 33.68 -16.85 -2.39
N ALA A 250 32.57 -16.43 -1.77
CA ALA A 250 32.45 -16.42 -0.32
C ALA A 250 31.62 -17.60 0.16
N LEU A 251 32.06 -18.21 1.27
CA LEU A 251 31.31 -19.21 2.02
C LEU A 251 30.88 -18.58 3.35
N ARG A 252 29.58 -18.41 3.53
CA ARG A 252 28.99 -17.90 4.77
C ARG A 252 28.89 -19.03 5.78
N MET A 253 29.63 -18.91 6.88
CA MET A 253 29.69 -19.91 7.93
C MET A 253 28.69 -19.56 9.05
N PRO A 254 27.90 -20.52 9.56
CA PRO A 254 27.00 -20.27 10.67
C PRO A 254 27.79 -19.82 11.90
N ARG A 255 27.51 -18.61 12.40
CA ARG A 255 28.14 -18.00 13.60
C ARG A 255 29.68 -17.80 13.54
N ARG A 256 30.33 -18.00 12.39
CA ARG A 256 31.80 -17.87 12.21
C ARG A 256 32.23 -16.85 11.14
N GLY A 257 31.32 -16.03 10.64
CA GLY A 257 31.60 -15.02 9.62
C GLY A 257 31.77 -15.63 8.22
N PHE A 258 32.73 -15.11 7.45
CA PHE A 258 32.92 -15.49 6.05
C PHE A 258 34.28 -16.11 5.79
N ALA A 259 34.32 -17.13 4.92
CA ALA A 259 35.55 -17.64 4.32
C ALA A 259 35.58 -17.26 2.83
N VAL A 260 36.57 -16.46 2.42
CA VAL A 260 36.74 -16.06 1.02
C VAL A 260 37.69 -17.04 0.33
N LEU A 261 37.19 -17.63 -0.75
CA LEU A 261 37.85 -18.65 -1.55
C LEU A 261 38.27 -18.06 -2.89
N ARG A 262 39.46 -18.43 -3.37
CA ARG A 262 39.98 -18.07 -4.68
C ARG A 262 39.91 -19.29 -5.61
N MET A 263 39.32 -19.11 -6.78
CA MET A 263 39.23 -20.13 -7.82
C MET A 263 40.48 -20.08 -8.71
N THR A 264 41.33 -21.09 -8.63
CA THR A 264 42.55 -21.21 -9.47
C THR A 264 42.41 -22.36 -10.47
N LYS A 265 43.27 -22.39 -11.50
CA LYS A 265 43.33 -23.56 -12.42
C LYS A 265 43.66 -24.87 -11.69
N SER A 266 44.44 -24.79 -10.60
CA SER A 266 44.83 -25.91 -9.74
C SER A 266 43.75 -26.37 -8.75
N GLY A 267 42.66 -25.62 -8.58
CA GLY A 267 41.60 -25.94 -7.62
C GLY A 267 41.14 -24.73 -6.80
N VAL A 268 40.44 -24.99 -5.70
CA VAL A 268 39.96 -23.94 -4.78
C VAL A 268 40.96 -23.76 -3.65
N GLN A 269 41.33 -22.52 -3.35
CA GLN A 269 42.21 -22.18 -2.22
C GLN A 269 41.50 -21.21 -1.27
N LEU A 270 41.74 -21.36 0.04
CA LEU A 270 41.27 -20.41 1.05
C LEU A 270 42.20 -19.20 1.03
N GLU A 271 41.66 -18.03 0.71
CA GLU A 271 42.43 -16.78 0.62
C GLU A 271 42.45 -16.06 1.97
N LYS A 272 41.27 -15.87 2.58
CA LYS A 272 41.13 -15.15 3.84
C LYS A 272 39.94 -15.64 4.66
N LEU A 273 40.13 -15.75 5.97
CA LEU A 273 39.06 -15.98 6.92
C LEU A 273 38.70 -14.66 7.60
N LEU A 274 37.41 -14.31 7.60
CA LEU A 274 36.87 -13.09 8.16
C LEU A 274 35.92 -13.45 9.31
N PRO A 275 36.46 -13.68 10.52
CA PRO A 275 35.63 -13.91 11.70
C PRO A 275 34.79 -12.66 12.00
N GLU A 276 33.60 -12.84 12.59
CA GLU A 276 32.68 -11.75 13.00
C GLU A 276 32.07 -10.90 11.87
N ALA A 277 32.52 -11.06 10.62
CA ALA A 277 31.91 -10.40 9.47
C ALA A 277 30.45 -10.83 9.27
N THR A 278 29.55 -9.86 9.15
CA THR A 278 28.10 -10.07 8.97
C THR A 278 27.69 -9.98 7.50
N HIS A 279 28.33 -9.10 6.73
CA HIS A 279 28.06 -8.90 5.30
C HIS A 279 29.34 -8.56 4.52
N LEU A 280 29.34 -8.90 3.23
CA LEU A 280 30.39 -8.54 2.28
C LEU A 280 29.81 -7.65 1.17
N ALA A 281 30.61 -6.73 0.65
CA ALA A 281 30.24 -5.86 -0.46
C ALA A 281 31.39 -5.75 -1.46
N CYS A 282 31.15 -6.11 -2.72
CA CYS A 282 32.14 -5.99 -3.80
C CYS A 282 31.96 -4.69 -4.57
N ALA A 283 33.06 -4.09 -5.00
CA ALA A 283 33.04 -3.01 -5.96
C ALA A 283 34.35 -2.95 -6.76
N GLN A 284 34.42 -2.02 -7.71
CA GLN A 284 35.63 -1.77 -8.51
C GLN A 284 35.90 -0.28 -8.56
N LEU A 285 37.17 0.12 -8.46
CA LEU A 285 37.62 1.49 -8.63
C LEU A 285 38.79 1.54 -9.61
N ASN A 286 38.68 2.26 -10.73
CA ASN A 286 39.74 2.38 -11.74
C ASN A 286 40.35 1.05 -12.21
N GLY A 287 39.55 -0.01 -12.29
CA GLY A 287 40.06 -1.33 -12.65
C GLY A 287 40.44 -2.21 -11.46
N THR A 288 40.72 -1.63 -10.28
CA THR A 288 41.10 -2.39 -9.09
C THR A 288 39.87 -2.93 -8.35
N PRO A 289 39.84 -4.24 -8.07
CA PRO A 289 38.77 -4.86 -7.29
C PRO A 289 38.88 -4.51 -5.80
N LEU A 290 37.75 -4.16 -5.18
CA LEU A 290 37.63 -3.82 -3.76
C LEU A 290 36.63 -4.76 -3.08
N LEU A 291 36.95 -5.18 -1.84
CA LEU A 291 36.04 -5.92 -0.97
C LEU A 291 35.83 -5.16 0.33
N GLY A 292 34.60 -4.71 0.56
CA GLY A 292 34.14 -4.19 1.84
C GLY A 292 33.67 -5.32 2.75
N VAL A 293 34.13 -5.32 3.99
CA VAL A 293 33.77 -6.28 5.04
C VAL A 293 33.06 -5.51 6.15
N VAL A 294 31.81 -5.89 6.43
CA VAL A 294 31.00 -5.29 7.48
C VAL A 294 31.02 -6.18 8.71
N ALA A 295 31.32 -5.61 9.86
CA ALA A 295 31.34 -6.29 11.15
C ALA A 295 30.64 -5.41 12.21
N PRO A 296 30.07 -5.99 13.29
CA PRO A 296 29.52 -5.19 14.39
C PRO A 296 30.64 -4.35 15.04
N ALA A 297 30.37 -3.07 15.26
CA ALA A 297 31.31 -2.18 15.94
C ALA A 297 31.29 -2.45 17.45
N GLN A 298 32.46 -2.43 18.09
CA GLN A 298 32.57 -2.65 19.54
C GLN A 298 32.12 -1.41 20.31
N GLY A 299 31.12 -1.55 21.18
CA GLY A 299 30.74 -0.52 22.16
C GLY A 299 29.48 0.30 21.88
N GLU A 300 28.86 0.17 20.70
CA GLU A 300 27.60 0.84 20.35
C GLU A 300 26.58 -0.16 19.78
N ASP A 301 25.35 -0.11 20.28
CA ASP A 301 24.27 -0.96 19.79
C ASP A 301 23.86 -0.55 18.36
N ARG A 302 23.64 -1.54 17.48
CA ARG A 302 23.34 -1.34 16.04
C ARG A 302 24.37 -0.53 15.25
N ALA A 303 25.59 -0.42 15.75
CA ALA A 303 26.71 0.16 15.03
C ALA A 303 27.48 -0.93 14.25
N HIS A 304 27.87 -0.60 13.02
CA HIS A 304 28.60 -1.49 12.13
C HIS A 304 29.86 -0.80 11.60
N GLY A 305 31.00 -1.45 11.76
CA GLY A 305 32.26 -1.06 11.15
C GLY A 305 32.38 -1.63 9.73
N LEU A 306 32.99 -0.86 8.83
CA LEU A 306 33.31 -1.25 7.47
C LEU A 306 34.83 -1.14 7.27
N THR A 307 35.46 -2.28 6.96
CA THR A 307 36.86 -2.34 6.51
C THR A 307 36.91 -2.66 5.03
N ILE A 308 37.81 -2.00 4.28
CA ILE A 308 37.93 -2.19 2.83
C ILE A 308 39.29 -2.79 2.50
N TYR A 309 39.25 -3.90 1.76
CA TYR A 309 40.43 -4.58 1.22
C TYR A 309 40.56 -4.31 -0.28
N GLU A 310 41.76 -3.94 -0.69
CA GLU A 310 42.16 -3.96 -2.09
C GLU A 310 42.60 -5.38 -2.44
N LEU A 311 41.89 -5.99 -3.39
CA LEU A 311 42.08 -7.37 -3.81
C LEU A 311 43.32 -7.43 -4.73
N GLY A 312 44.45 -7.83 -4.15
CA GLY A 312 45.74 -8.03 -4.81
C GLY A 312 46.45 -9.26 -4.24
N SER A 313 47.65 -9.58 -4.72
CA SER A 313 48.49 -10.62 -4.14
C SER A 313 49.75 -9.98 -3.53
N PRO A 314 49.77 -9.62 -2.23
CA PRO A 314 48.78 -9.88 -1.16
C PRO A 314 47.62 -8.84 -1.08
N TRP A 315 46.57 -9.17 -0.33
CA TRP A 315 45.49 -8.22 -0.03
C TRP A 315 46.00 -7.09 0.85
N GLN A 316 45.70 -5.85 0.48
CA GLN A 316 46.09 -4.67 1.24
C GLN A 316 44.87 -4.06 1.92
N GLU A 317 44.94 -3.85 3.23
CA GLU A 317 43.92 -3.11 3.97
C GLU A 317 44.06 -1.60 3.72
N ARG A 318 42.94 -0.94 3.41
CA ARG A 318 42.89 0.48 3.08
C ARG A 318 42.35 1.27 4.26
N SER A 319 43.24 1.65 5.17
CA SER A 319 42.90 2.45 6.36
C SER A 319 42.37 3.85 6.02
N ASP A 320 42.65 4.34 4.81
CA ASP A 320 42.09 5.59 4.28
C ASP A 320 40.59 5.50 3.94
N LEU A 321 40.04 4.29 3.85
CA LEU A 321 38.64 4.02 3.50
C LEU A 321 37.86 3.28 4.60
N GLU A 322 38.41 3.22 5.82
CA GLU A 322 37.66 2.73 6.98
C GLU A 322 36.45 3.64 7.26
N GLY A 323 35.36 3.03 7.72
CA GLY A 323 34.16 3.75 8.10
C GLY A 323 33.33 3.01 9.12
N GLN A 324 32.40 3.72 9.72
CA GLN A 324 31.41 3.17 10.65
C GLN A 324 30.07 3.79 10.33
N PHE A 325 28.99 3.02 10.44
CA PHE A 325 27.63 3.53 10.30
C PHE A 325 26.73 2.94 11.39
N THR A 326 25.73 3.71 11.79
CA THR A 326 24.74 3.32 12.79
C THR A 326 23.37 3.26 12.14
N LEU A 327 22.64 2.17 12.37
CA LEU A 327 21.28 2.04 11.85
C LEU A 327 20.30 2.85 12.73
N PRO A 328 19.32 3.53 12.12
CA PRO A 328 18.23 4.15 12.89
C PRO A 328 17.47 3.13 13.76
N PRO A 329 16.94 3.53 14.93
CA PRO A 329 16.20 2.62 15.80
C PRO A 329 14.88 2.12 15.18
N THR A 330 14.34 2.84 14.20
CA THR A 330 13.07 2.53 13.53
C THR A 330 13.18 1.48 12.44
N THR A 331 14.40 1.11 12.02
CA THR A 331 14.65 0.15 10.93
C THR A 331 14.93 -1.25 11.44
N GLY A 332 14.74 -2.24 10.57
CA GLY A 332 15.18 -3.61 10.80
C GLY A 332 16.70 -3.77 10.68
N ASP A 333 17.17 -5.01 10.86
CA ASP A 333 18.59 -5.34 10.74
C ASP A 333 19.06 -5.29 9.27
N VAL A 334 20.38 -5.28 9.06
CA VAL A 334 20.97 -5.28 7.72
C VAL A 334 20.57 -6.56 6.96
N TRP A 335 20.15 -6.41 5.71
CA TRP A 335 19.94 -7.52 4.79
C TRP A 335 21.06 -7.62 3.76
N ARG A 336 21.39 -6.51 3.07
CA ARG A 336 22.50 -6.43 2.12
C ARG A 336 23.19 -5.07 2.17
N VAL A 337 24.44 -5.06 1.73
CA VAL A 337 25.29 -3.87 1.67
C VAL A 337 25.93 -3.78 0.29
N HIS A 338 25.89 -2.60 -0.31
CA HIS A 338 26.50 -2.31 -1.61
C HIS A 338 27.49 -1.15 -1.48
N LEU A 339 28.71 -1.37 -1.97
CA LEU A 339 29.78 -0.39 -1.95
C LEU A 339 29.80 0.39 -3.27
N LEU A 340 29.79 1.72 -3.19
CA LEU A 340 29.71 2.61 -4.36
C LEU A 340 30.95 3.52 -4.39
N PRO A 341 32.09 3.02 -4.87
CA PRO A 341 33.34 3.77 -4.88
C PRO A 341 33.30 4.88 -5.95
N PHE A 342 33.99 5.99 -5.69
CA PHE A 342 34.11 7.12 -6.60
C PHE A 342 35.40 7.90 -6.35
N LEU A 343 35.86 8.63 -7.35
CA LEU A 343 36.97 9.56 -7.23
C LEU A 343 36.45 10.95 -6.89
N ARG A 344 37.04 11.59 -5.89
CA ARG A 344 36.79 13.00 -5.60
C ARG A 344 37.47 13.89 -6.64
N LYS A 345 37.20 15.20 -6.58
CA LYS A 345 37.79 16.19 -7.51
C LYS A 345 39.32 16.24 -7.43
N ASP A 346 39.88 15.94 -6.26
CA ASP A 346 41.30 15.81 -5.94
C ASP A 346 41.88 14.43 -6.32
N GLN A 347 41.13 13.59 -7.04
CA GLN A 347 41.52 12.23 -7.44
C GLN A 347 41.74 11.26 -6.26
N SER A 348 41.39 11.65 -5.03
CA SER A 348 41.40 10.73 -3.89
C SER A 348 40.21 9.76 -3.96
N PRO A 349 40.41 8.48 -3.61
CA PRO A 349 39.35 7.50 -3.58
C PRO A 349 38.39 7.77 -2.41
N SER A 350 37.11 7.59 -2.64
CA SER A 350 36.08 7.63 -1.60
C SER A 350 34.94 6.69 -1.98
N TYR A 351 33.95 6.51 -1.12
CA TYR A 351 32.82 5.64 -1.40
C TYR A 351 31.54 6.19 -0.81
N LYS A 352 30.41 5.65 -1.26
CA LYS A 352 29.13 5.71 -0.55
C LYS A 352 28.69 4.29 -0.24
N LEU A 353 27.98 4.13 0.87
CA LEU A 353 27.52 2.82 1.31
C LEU A 353 26.00 2.77 1.21
N LEU A 354 25.47 1.91 0.34
CA LEU A 354 24.03 1.65 0.27
C LEU A 354 23.73 0.42 1.12
N VAL A 355 22.95 0.62 2.17
CA VAL A 355 22.50 -0.42 3.09
C VAL A 355 21.02 -0.67 2.86
N VAL A 356 20.67 -1.93 2.63
CA VAL A 356 19.29 -2.38 2.48
C VAL A 356 18.97 -3.24 3.69
N THR A 357 17.91 -2.89 4.41
CA THR A 357 17.51 -3.55 5.66
C THR A 357 16.48 -4.65 5.40
N GLN A 358 16.13 -5.41 6.45
CA GLN A 358 15.11 -6.46 6.37
C GLN A 358 13.68 -5.94 6.21
N ASP A 359 13.42 -4.70 6.63
CA ASP A 359 12.14 -3.99 6.50
C ASP A 359 12.06 -3.16 5.22
N ASP A 360 12.80 -3.54 4.18
CA ASP A 360 12.83 -2.89 2.86
C ASP A 360 13.18 -1.38 2.89
N THR A 361 13.95 -0.94 3.90
CA THR A 361 14.47 0.43 3.93
C THR A 361 15.80 0.49 3.18
N MET A 362 15.97 1.50 2.33
CA MET A 362 17.24 1.82 1.67
C MET A 362 17.87 3.04 2.34
N LEU A 363 19.08 2.87 2.87
CA LEU A 363 19.85 3.90 3.56
C LEU A 363 21.14 4.13 2.81
N LEU A 364 21.43 5.38 2.46
CA LEU A 364 22.72 5.73 1.85
C LEU A 364 23.60 6.51 2.84
N PHE A 365 24.73 5.93 3.22
CA PHE A 365 25.68 6.53 4.14
C PHE A 365 26.90 7.13 3.42
N HIS A 366 27.40 8.21 4.00
CA HIS A 366 28.74 8.74 3.77
C HIS A 366 29.77 7.91 4.57
N PRO A 367 31.05 7.80 4.14
CA PRO A 367 32.09 7.03 4.85
C PRO A 367 32.26 7.38 6.33
N GLN A 368 31.96 8.63 6.70
CA GLN A 368 32.01 9.14 8.07
C GLN A 368 30.78 8.74 8.94
N GLY A 369 29.92 7.84 8.45
CA GLY A 369 28.70 7.40 9.15
C GLY A 369 27.50 8.33 9.03
N ARG A 370 27.64 9.48 8.35
CA ARG A 370 26.52 10.40 8.12
C ARG A 370 25.53 9.82 7.12
N LEU A 371 24.28 9.66 7.52
CA LEU A 371 23.17 9.30 6.64
C LEU A 371 22.86 10.45 5.65
N LEU A 372 22.88 10.15 4.34
CA LEU A 372 22.61 11.11 3.28
C LEU A 372 21.12 11.22 2.94
N TRP A 373 20.46 10.07 2.77
CA TRP A 373 19.03 9.96 2.55
C TRP A 373 18.52 8.58 2.93
N THR A 374 17.21 8.50 3.17
CA THR A 374 16.45 7.29 3.47
C THR A 374 15.31 7.15 2.47
N ARG A 375 15.12 5.94 1.92
CA ARG A 375 13.92 5.57 1.17
C ARG A 375 13.25 4.37 1.83
N GLU A 376 11.97 4.54 2.14
CA GLU A 376 11.14 3.53 2.77
C GLU A 376 10.40 2.72 1.69
N GLU A 377 11.04 1.67 1.14
CA GLU A 377 10.43 0.84 0.09
C GLU A 377 9.39 -0.15 0.62
N ALA A 378 9.28 -0.31 1.95
CA ALA A 378 8.20 -1.08 2.56
C ALA A 378 6.81 -0.61 2.12
N LEU A 379 6.65 0.69 1.83
CA LEU A 379 5.40 1.30 1.33
C LEU A 379 5.00 0.81 -0.08
N ALA A 380 5.88 0.12 -0.80
CA ALA A 380 5.54 -0.57 -2.06
C ALA A 380 4.70 -1.85 -1.87
N SER A 381 4.46 -2.26 -0.62
CA SER A 381 3.81 -3.52 -0.27
C SER A 381 2.77 -3.35 0.85
N VAL A 382 1.94 -2.31 0.74
CA VAL A 382 0.84 -2.06 1.69
C VAL A 382 -0.21 -3.18 1.58
N LEU A 383 -0.58 -3.74 2.73
CA LEU A 383 -1.59 -4.79 2.88
C LEU A 383 -2.93 -4.22 3.37
N ALA A 384 -2.90 -3.26 4.29
CA ALA A 384 -4.09 -2.56 4.76
C ALA A 384 -3.79 -1.09 5.05
N ALA A 385 -4.79 -0.25 4.85
CA ALA A 385 -4.75 1.19 5.10
C ALA A 385 -6.02 1.62 5.83
N GLN A 386 -5.87 2.46 6.86
CA GLN A 386 -6.98 3.01 7.63
C GLN A 386 -6.76 4.50 7.90
N PHE A 387 -7.82 5.29 7.78
CA PHE A 387 -7.79 6.70 8.17
C PHE A 387 -8.15 6.84 9.65
N ILE A 388 -7.36 7.61 10.37
CA ILE A 388 -7.54 7.91 11.78
C ILE A 388 -7.70 9.42 11.95
N ASP A 389 -8.75 9.83 12.66
CA ASP A 389 -8.97 11.23 12.97
C ASP A 389 -7.86 11.77 13.89
N LEU A 390 -7.43 13.00 13.63
CA LEU A 390 -6.50 13.70 14.50
C LEU A 390 -7.16 14.10 15.82
N PRO A 391 -6.39 14.31 16.90
CA PRO A 391 -6.91 14.87 18.14
C PRO A 391 -7.39 16.32 17.95
N LEU A 392 -8.31 16.74 18.81
CA LEU A 392 -8.73 18.13 18.90
C LEU A 392 -7.59 19.03 19.39
N SER A 393 -7.65 20.32 19.06
CA SER A 393 -6.77 21.31 19.65
C SER A 393 -6.97 21.37 21.17
N GLU A 394 -5.96 21.76 21.93
CA GLU A 394 -6.10 21.88 23.40
C GLU A 394 -7.24 22.82 23.81
N THR A 395 -7.51 23.86 23.02
CA THR A 395 -8.60 24.79 23.25
C THR A 395 -9.96 24.11 23.04
N ASP A 396 -10.11 23.34 21.96
CA ASP A 396 -11.36 22.64 21.66
C ASP A 396 -11.60 21.47 22.63
N ALA A 397 -10.53 20.79 23.04
CA ALA A 397 -10.60 19.74 24.05
C ALA A 397 -11.09 20.28 25.40
N LYS A 398 -10.62 21.46 25.83
CA LYS A 398 -11.12 22.11 27.05
C LYS A 398 -12.60 22.50 26.95
N ILE A 399 -13.08 22.83 25.74
CA ILE A 399 -14.50 23.08 25.49
C ILE A 399 -15.30 21.79 25.66
N GLU A 400 -14.82 20.66 25.13
CA GLU A 400 -15.50 19.39 25.30
C GLU A 400 -15.55 18.95 26.77
N GLN A 401 -14.47 19.19 27.52
CA GLN A 401 -14.42 18.92 28.97
C GLN A 401 -15.42 19.79 29.78
N GLU A 402 -15.83 20.96 29.29
CA GLU A 402 -16.88 21.78 29.93
C GLU A 402 -18.18 20.98 30.16
N PHE A 403 -18.48 20.06 29.24
CA PHE A 403 -19.73 19.30 29.21
C PHE A 403 -19.60 17.85 29.70
N GLY A 404 -18.40 17.42 30.11
CA GLY A 404 -18.11 16.01 30.42
C GLY A 404 -18.54 15.54 31.82
N ASP A 405 -18.84 16.44 32.74
CA ASP A 405 -18.98 16.11 34.16
C ASP A 405 -20.45 15.89 34.56
N GLY A 406 -20.99 14.71 34.23
CA GLY A 406 -22.41 14.37 34.43
C GLY A 406 -22.89 14.33 35.89
N ASN A 407 -21.97 14.29 36.85
CA ASN A 407 -22.25 14.19 38.29
C ASN A 407 -22.12 15.53 39.04
N ALA A 408 -21.78 16.63 38.36
CA ALA A 408 -21.57 17.92 39.01
C ALA A 408 -22.89 18.60 39.41
N ASN A 409 -22.88 19.38 40.50
CA ASN A 409 -24.02 20.21 40.89
C ASN A 409 -24.28 21.31 39.82
N LEU A 410 -25.54 21.70 39.60
CA LEU A 410 -25.91 22.71 38.59
C LEU A 410 -25.17 24.06 38.76
N VAL A 411 -24.93 24.47 40.00
CA VAL A 411 -24.13 25.67 40.31
C VAL A 411 -22.66 25.47 39.92
N SER A 412 -22.10 24.27 40.15
CA SER A 412 -20.74 23.93 39.74
C SER A 412 -20.61 24.00 38.22
N MET A 413 -21.55 23.38 37.48
CA MET A 413 -21.58 23.44 36.01
C MET A 413 -21.68 24.88 35.48
N PHE A 414 -22.48 25.73 36.15
CA PHE A 414 -22.60 27.12 35.76
C PHE A 414 -21.31 27.92 36.00
N VAL A 415 -20.68 27.72 37.16
CA VAL A 415 -19.42 28.38 37.51
C VAL A 415 -18.28 27.91 36.60
N THR A 416 -18.18 26.61 36.32
CA THR A 416 -17.17 26.08 35.38
C THR A 416 -17.37 26.67 33.98
N ARG A 417 -18.62 26.70 33.49
CA ARG A 417 -18.97 27.31 32.20
C ARG A 417 -18.58 28.79 32.11
N ILE A 418 -18.98 29.62 33.07
CA ILE A 418 -18.62 31.05 33.05
C ILE A 418 -17.10 31.24 33.13
N THR A 419 -16.42 30.46 33.98
CA THR A 419 -14.96 30.54 34.12
C THR A 419 -14.27 30.21 32.79
N MET A 420 -14.71 29.15 32.09
CA MET A 420 -14.17 28.78 30.78
C MET A 420 -14.45 29.83 29.71
N GLN A 421 -15.66 30.40 29.67
CA GLN A 421 -16.00 31.49 28.74
C GLN A 421 -15.20 32.76 28.99
N ILE A 422 -14.91 33.10 30.25
CA ILE A 422 -14.02 34.23 30.60
C ILE A 422 -12.59 33.94 30.12
N CYS A 423 -12.07 32.73 30.32
CA CYS A 423 -10.76 32.33 29.80
C CYS A 423 -10.70 32.43 28.27
N GLN A 424 -11.76 32.03 27.55
CA GLN A 424 -11.85 32.18 26.09
C GLN A 424 -11.91 33.65 25.65
N LEU A 425 -12.63 34.50 26.39
CA LEU A 425 -12.66 35.93 26.11
C LEU A 425 -11.29 36.56 26.33
N GLN A 426 -10.57 36.17 27.39
CA GLN A 426 -9.21 36.61 27.64
C GLN A 426 -8.27 36.20 26.49
N SER A 427 -8.35 34.94 26.01
CA SER A 427 -7.53 34.50 24.87
C SER A 427 -7.87 35.23 23.57
N LEU A 428 -9.16 35.49 23.31
CA LEU A 428 -9.61 36.29 22.16
C LEU A 428 -9.08 37.73 22.22
N VAL A 429 -9.16 38.37 23.39
CA VAL A 429 -8.68 39.75 23.58
C VAL A 429 -7.17 39.82 23.42
N VAL A 430 -6.41 38.86 23.98
CA VAL A 430 -4.95 38.78 23.79
C VAL A 430 -4.62 38.56 22.31
N GLY A 431 -5.33 37.67 21.61
CA GLY A 431 -5.14 37.42 20.18
C GLY A 431 -5.42 38.66 19.31
N LEU A 432 -6.50 39.40 19.61
CA LEU A 432 -6.84 40.65 18.92
C LEU A 432 -5.82 41.76 19.19
N LEU A 433 -5.37 41.91 20.44
CA LEU A 433 -4.36 42.90 20.81
C LEU A 433 -3.00 42.59 20.19
N ALA A 434 -2.60 41.32 20.14
CA ALA A 434 -1.41 40.87 19.44
C ALA A 434 -1.50 41.14 17.93
N GLY A 435 -2.66 40.89 17.31
CA GLY A 435 -2.91 41.21 15.90
C GLY A 435 -2.91 42.70 15.57
N LEU A 436 -3.24 43.56 16.54
CA LEU A 436 -3.22 45.02 16.39
C LEU A 436 -1.83 45.65 16.60
N GLN A 437 -0.94 45.02 17.38
CA GLN A 437 0.36 45.60 17.77
C GLN A 437 1.53 45.35 16.81
N GLY A 438 1.41 44.48 15.80
CA GLY A 438 2.53 44.27 14.88
C GLY A 438 2.33 43.29 13.74
N GLY A 439 1.93 43.82 12.59
CA GLY A 439 2.44 43.42 11.28
C GLY A 439 1.78 42.21 10.61
N MET A 440 1.69 42.29 9.28
CA MET A 440 1.43 41.20 8.34
C MET A 440 2.59 40.18 8.35
N GLY A 441 2.94 39.70 9.55
CA GLY A 441 3.91 38.66 9.82
C GLY A 441 3.14 37.38 10.07
N ARG A 442 3.03 36.58 9.01
CA ARG A 442 2.80 35.14 9.09
C ARG A 442 3.67 34.62 10.23
N GLN A 443 3.05 34.13 11.29
CA GLN A 443 3.73 33.43 12.37
C GLN A 443 4.25 32.13 11.75
N GLU A 444 5.41 32.21 11.07
CA GLU A 444 6.25 31.05 10.84
C GLU A 444 6.69 30.61 12.24
N SER A 445 5.96 29.63 12.75
CA SER A 445 6.39 28.81 13.86
C SER A 445 7.78 28.27 13.53
N THR A 446 8.77 28.87 14.17
CA THR A 446 10.12 28.37 14.36
C THR A 446 10.04 26.89 14.76
N GLU A 447 10.61 26.01 13.93
CA GLU A 447 10.75 24.56 14.14
C GLU A 447 9.46 23.82 14.52
N ALA A 448 8.60 23.64 13.52
CA ALA A 448 7.40 22.83 13.58
C ALA A 448 7.70 21.35 13.93
N SER A 449 7.59 20.99 15.19
CA SER A 449 6.70 19.87 15.51
C SER A 449 5.32 20.31 15.01
N GLN A 450 4.96 19.93 13.78
CA GLN A 450 3.64 20.25 13.23
C GLN A 450 2.61 19.70 14.20
N ASP A 451 1.92 20.58 14.91
CA ASP A 451 0.91 20.17 15.89
C ASP A 451 -0.19 19.44 15.12
N LEU A 452 -0.21 18.11 15.26
CA LEU A 452 -1.08 17.20 14.52
C LEU A 452 -2.49 17.32 15.10
N THR A 453 -3.17 18.37 14.69
CA THR A 453 -4.51 18.72 15.18
C THR A 453 -5.54 18.62 14.06
N ARG A 454 -6.74 18.21 14.45
CA ARG A 454 -7.89 18.11 13.58
C ARG A 454 -8.33 19.49 13.10
N ASP A 455 -8.63 19.61 11.82
CA ASP A 455 -9.25 20.80 11.24
C ASP A 455 -10.78 20.77 11.43
N LYS A 456 -11.42 21.93 11.27
CA LYS A 456 -12.88 22.08 11.45
C LYS A 456 -13.70 21.18 10.54
N PHE A 457 -13.21 20.90 9.33
CA PHE A 457 -13.89 20.08 8.34
C PHE A 457 -13.47 18.60 8.38
N GLY A 458 -12.54 18.22 9.26
CA GLY A 458 -12.05 16.85 9.37
C GLY A 458 -11.37 16.33 8.11
N PHE A 459 -10.75 17.21 7.33
CA PHE A 459 -9.91 16.83 6.20
C PHE A 459 -8.57 16.25 6.64
N ASN A 460 -8.00 16.75 7.75
CA ASN A 460 -6.69 16.35 8.23
C ASN A 460 -6.84 15.07 9.06
N LYS A 461 -6.20 14.01 8.58
CA LYS A 461 -6.23 12.68 9.18
C LYS A 461 -4.86 12.03 9.06
N VAL A 462 -4.60 11.05 9.91
CA VAL A 462 -3.43 10.17 9.78
C VAL A 462 -3.85 8.93 9.01
N ILE A 463 -3.06 8.54 8.02
CA ILE A 463 -3.24 7.28 7.30
C ILE A 463 -2.32 6.25 7.96
N LEU A 464 -2.90 5.31 8.68
CA LEU A 464 -2.19 4.18 9.27
C LEU A 464 -2.10 3.05 8.24
N LEU A 465 -0.88 2.65 7.90
CA LEU A 465 -0.57 1.63 6.90
C LEU A 465 0.12 0.43 7.56
N SER A 466 -0.26 -0.77 7.15
CA SER A 466 0.44 -2.01 7.48
C SER A 466 1.04 -2.63 6.22
N THR A 467 2.31 -3.05 6.29
CA THR A 467 3.06 -3.54 5.12
C THR A 467 3.43 -5.02 5.24
N ALA A 468 3.68 -5.67 4.10
CA ALA A 468 4.19 -7.04 4.06
C ALA A 468 5.58 -7.17 4.69
N ALA A 469 6.37 -6.08 4.68
CA ALA A 469 7.67 -5.97 5.33
C ALA A 469 7.60 -5.83 6.87
N ARG A 470 6.45 -6.12 7.49
CA ARG A 470 6.24 -6.15 8.95
C ARG A 470 6.50 -4.78 9.62
N LYS A 471 6.19 -3.70 8.91
CA LYS A 471 6.39 -2.34 9.37
C LYS A 471 5.06 -1.59 9.34
N LEU A 472 4.80 -0.81 10.38
CA LEU A 472 3.66 0.09 10.46
C LEU A 472 4.13 1.51 10.17
N PHE A 473 3.32 2.25 9.42
CA PHE A 473 3.57 3.65 9.09
C PHE A 473 2.34 4.49 9.41
N ALA A 474 2.57 5.68 9.94
CA ALA A 474 1.57 6.73 9.97
C ALA A 474 2.00 7.85 9.02
N LEU A 475 1.15 8.15 8.04
CA LEU A 475 1.37 9.26 7.10
C LEU A 475 0.40 10.41 7.43
N ASP A 476 0.89 11.65 7.39
CA ASP A 476 0.00 12.82 7.35
C ASP A 476 -0.65 12.87 5.96
N ASN A 477 -1.98 12.86 5.90
CA ASN A 477 -2.69 12.87 4.64
C ASN A 477 -2.56 14.19 3.86
N ARG A 478 -2.10 15.28 4.46
CA ARG A 478 -1.94 16.57 3.75
C ARG A 478 -0.78 16.57 2.77
N ASN A 479 0.35 15.98 3.15
CA ASN A 479 1.60 16.05 2.41
C ASN A 479 2.25 14.67 2.17
N GLY A 480 1.69 13.61 2.75
CA GLY A 480 2.20 12.25 2.69
C GLY A 480 3.46 12.00 3.53
N GLN A 481 3.88 12.95 4.37
CA GLN A 481 5.08 12.75 5.20
C GLN A 481 4.85 11.66 6.25
N ILE A 482 5.90 10.87 6.48
CA ILE A 482 5.89 9.85 7.54
C ILE A 482 5.98 10.58 8.88
N VAL A 483 4.92 10.46 9.69
CA VAL A 483 4.87 10.98 11.06
C VAL A 483 5.71 10.09 11.97
N TRP A 484 5.49 8.78 11.88
CA TRP A 484 6.27 7.77 12.59
C TRP A 484 6.24 6.45 11.81
N SER A 485 7.23 5.61 12.06
CA SER A 485 7.32 4.26 11.51
C SER A 485 7.90 3.31 12.53
N GLN A 486 7.37 2.09 12.61
CA GLN A 486 7.86 1.09 13.54
C GLN A 486 7.86 -0.31 12.93
N HIS A 487 9.00 -1.00 13.04
CA HIS A 487 9.18 -2.35 12.56
C HIS A 487 8.95 -3.39 13.66
N PHE A 488 8.24 -4.48 13.34
CA PHE A 488 7.92 -5.58 14.24
C PHE A 488 8.41 -6.89 13.62
N ALA A 489 9.62 -7.32 13.97
CA ALA A 489 10.26 -8.50 13.37
C ALA A 489 9.42 -9.80 13.47
N GLU A 490 8.69 -9.97 14.58
CA GLU A 490 7.89 -11.16 14.89
C GLU A 490 6.49 -11.17 14.25
N LEU A 491 6.01 -10.03 13.73
CA LEU A 491 4.66 -9.89 13.18
C LEU A 491 4.62 -10.29 11.70
N VAL A 492 4.15 -11.49 11.41
CA VAL A 492 4.00 -12.01 10.03
C VAL A 492 2.56 -11.83 9.54
N PRO A 493 2.32 -11.46 8.26
CA PRO A 493 0.97 -11.38 7.69
C PRO A 493 0.18 -12.70 7.76
N LEU A 494 -1.15 -12.59 7.87
CA LEU A 494 -2.08 -13.70 7.74
C LEU A 494 -2.20 -14.07 6.25
N SER A 495 -1.70 -15.25 5.88
CA SER A 495 -1.95 -15.81 4.53
C SER A 495 -3.21 -16.69 4.51
N GLU A 496 -4.15 -16.36 3.61
CA GLU A 496 -5.34 -17.15 3.28
C GLU A 496 -5.57 -17.16 1.75
N ALA A 497 -5.78 -18.34 1.16
CA ALA A 497 -6.08 -18.51 -0.28
C ALA A 497 -5.11 -17.78 -1.24
N GLY A 498 -3.84 -17.63 -0.86
CA GLY A 498 -2.82 -16.94 -1.67
C GLY A 498 -2.79 -15.41 -1.50
N SER A 499 -3.68 -14.82 -0.70
CA SER A 499 -3.66 -13.41 -0.34
C SER A 499 -3.10 -13.20 1.06
N GLU A 500 -2.13 -12.30 1.20
CA GLU A 500 -1.61 -11.85 2.49
C GLU A 500 -2.44 -10.68 3.01
N LYS A 501 -2.79 -10.73 4.29
CA LYS A 501 -3.55 -9.69 4.98
C LYS A 501 -2.93 -9.38 6.33
N LEU A 502 -2.89 -8.11 6.68
CA LEU A 502 -2.45 -7.63 7.99
C LEU A 502 -3.47 -6.61 8.51
N PRO A 503 -4.66 -7.07 8.95
CA PRO A 503 -5.81 -6.21 9.24
C PRO A 503 -5.53 -5.27 10.42
N ILE A 504 -6.03 -4.05 10.28
CA ILE A 504 -5.96 -2.99 11.29
C ILE A 504 -7.36 -2.81 11.87
N PHE A 505 -7.48 -3.01 13.18
CA PHE A 505 -8.72 -2.78 13.93
C PHE A 505 -8.60 -1.48 14.72
N VAL A 506 -9.47 -0.52 14.43
CA VAL A 506 -9.59 0.72 15.20
C VAL A 506 -10.44 0.46 16.43
N GLN A 507 -9.80 0.31 17.60
CA GLN A 507 -10.50 0.02 18.85
C GLN A 507 -11.05 1.29 19.51
N ARG A 508 -10.27 2.38 19.48
CA ARG A 508 -10.64 3.67 20.07
C ARG A 508 -10.10 4.82 19.23
N THR A 509 -10.97 5.77 18.90
CA THR A 509 -10.65 6.99 18.14
C THR A 509 -10.16 8.10 19.07
N THR A 510 -9.85 9.27 18.51
CA THR A 510 -9.41 10.47 19.25
C THR A 510 -10.56 11.27 19.87
N ALA A 511 -11.81 10.82 19.73
CA ALA A 511 -12.98 11.54 20.20
C ALA A 511 -13.04 11.68 21.74
N HIS A 512 -12.43 10.75 22.48
CA HIS A 512 -12.46 10.77 23.94
C HIS A 512 -11.13 11.30 24.50
N TYR A 513 -11.06 12.62 24.74
CA TYR A 513 -9.82 13.30 25.11
C TYR A 513 -9.02 12.69 26.29
N PRO A 514 -9.63 12.20 27.39
CA PRO A 514 -8.86 11.62 28.51
C PRO A 514 -8.13 10.33 28.15
N HIS A 515 -8.57 9.63 27.10
CA HIS A 515 -8.09 8.30 26.77
C HIS A 515 -7.32 8.30 25.45
N PRO A 516 -6.11 7.72 25.39
CA PRO A 516 -5.32 7.72 24.15
C PRO A 516 -6.00 6.86 23.07
N PRO A 517 -5.93 7.25 21.79
CA PRO A 517 -6.45 6.43 20.69
C PRO A 517 -5.67 5.11 20.59
N ARG A 518 -6.35 4.06 20.12
CA ARG A 518 -5.82 2.69 20.10
C ARG A 518 -6.20 1.97 18.82
N CYS A 519 -5.19 1.50 18.10
CA CYS A 519 -5.33 0.62 16.94
C CYS A 519 -4.56 -0.67 17.17
N THR A 520 -5.13 -1.77 16.72
CA THR A 520 -4.56 -3.10 16.92
C THR A 520 -4.40 -3.80 15.58
N VAL A 521 -3.20 -4.32 15.35
CA VAL A 521 -2.84 -5.11 14.17
C VAL A 521 -2.72 -6.57 14.57
N LEU A 522 -3.34 -7.45 13.79
CA LEU A 522 -3.35 -8.89 14.02
C LEU A 522 -2.58 -9.61 12.91
N GLY A 523 -1.58 -10.40 13.30
CA GLY A 523 -0.80 -11.25 12.41
C GLY A 523 -0.56 -12.64 13.01
N LYS A 524 0.44 -13.33 12.48
CA LYS A 524 0.99 -14.58 13.01
C LYS A 524 2.35 -14.31 13.63
N HIS A 525 2.70 -15.07 14.65
CA HIS A 525 4.06 -15.07 15.18
C HIS A 525 4.99 -15.83 14.23
N ARG A 526 6.22 -15.32 14.04
CA ARG A 526 7.18 -15.84 13.06
C ARG A 526 7.52 -17.33 13.25
N ASP A 527 7.79 -17.74 14.48
CA ASP A 527 8.33 -19.06 14.77
C ASP A 527 7.24 -20.09 15.11
N SER A 528 6.25 -19.69 15.89
CA SER A 528 5.20 -20.57 16.41
C SER A 528 3.97 -20.65 15.49
N GLY A 529 3.77 -19.67 14.60
CA GLY A 529 2.60 -19.59 13.72
C GLY A 529 1.27 -19.35 14.44
N THR A 530 1.31 -19.06 15.74
CA THR A 530 0.15 -18.66 16.56
C THR A 530 -0.24 -17.21 16.27
N GLY A 531 -1.37 -16.74 16.79
CA GLY A 531 -1.78 -15.34 16.61
C GLY A 531 -0.82 -14.38 17.31
N TYR A 532 -0.46 -13.28 16.65
CA TYR A 532 0.39 -12.23 17.22
C TYR A 532 -0.31 -10.88 17.12
N LEU A 533 -0.37 -10.16 18.24
CA LEU A 533 -1.13 -8.93 18.36
C LEU A 533 -0.21 -7.77 18.74
N VAL A 534 -0.35 -6.67 18.02
CA VAL A 534 0.38 -5.42 18.27
C VAL A 534 -0.62 -4.27 18.35
N SER A 535 -0.75 -3.65 19.52
CA SER A 535 -1.56 -2.46 19.74
C SER A 535 -0.67 -1.23 19.84
N VAL A 536 -0.99 -0.20 19.08
CA VAL A 536 -0.24 1.06 19.01
C VAL A 536 -1.17 2.26 19.18
N ASN A 537 -0.62 3.37 19.66
CA ASN A 537 -1.24 4.67 19.50
C ASN A 537 -1.04 5.12 18.04
N PRO A 538 -2.11 5.25 17.24
CA PRO A 538 -1.98 5.56 15.81
C PRO A 538 -1.39 6.95 15.51
N ILE A 539 -1.45 7.89 16.47
CA ILE A 539 -0.98 9.26 16.28
C ILE A 539 0.51 9.37 16.61
N THR A 540 0.93 8.78 17.73
CA THR A 540 2.31 8.93 18.26
C THR A 540 3.23 7.76 17.92
N GLY A 541 2.68 6.60 17.57
CA GLY A 541 3.45 5.38 17.31
C GLY A 541 3.92 4.65 18.55
N VAL A 542 3.53 5.09 19.75
CA VAL A 542 3.87 4.40 20.99
C VAL A 542 3.17 3.05 21.03
N VAL A 543 3.93 1.98 21.23
CA VAL A 543 3.41 0.62 21.45
C VAL A 543 2.70 0.56 22.79
N LEU A 544 1.42 0.23 22.77
CA LEU A 544 0.58 0.12 23.97
C LEU A 544 0.58 -1.30 24.53
N ASP A 545 0.54 -2.31 23.64
CA ASP A 545 0.54 -3.71 24.02
C ASP A 545 1.10 -4.56 22.88
N GLN A 546 1.85 -5.60 23.20
CA GLN A 546 2.41 -6.55 22.25
C GLN A 546 2.38 -7.94 22.87
N ARG A 547 1.65 -8.87 22.25
CA ARG A 547 1.39 -10.19 22.85
C ARG A 547 1.24 -11.28 21.82
N GLU A 548 1.94 -12.39 22.06
CA GLU A 548 1.67 -13.67 21.39
C GLU A 548 0.46 -14.35 22.03
N LEU A 549 -0.49 -14.77 21.21
CA LEU A 549 -1.66 -15.54 21.62
C LEU A 549 -1.27 -17.03 21.66
N PRO A 550 -1.68 -17.80 22.69
CA PRO A 550 -1.33 -19.22 22.80
C PRO A 550 -2.09 -20.13 21.82
N TYR A 551 -2.75 -19.54 20.82
CA TYR A 551 -3.62 -20.22 19.87
C TYR A 551 -3.54 -19.58 18.49
N ARG A 552 -3.95 -20.33 17.46
CA ARG A 552 -4.03 -19.84 16.09
C ARG A 552 -5.40 -19.23 15.83
N VAL A 553 -5.43 -17.95 15.44
CA VAL A 553 -6.66 -17.25 15.11
C VAL A 553 -7.15 -17.66 13.71
N LEU A 554 -8.42 -18.09 13.61
CA LEU A 554 -9.12 -18.35 12.35
C LEU A 554 -9.85 -17.11 11.84
N GLN A 555 -10.52 -16.39 12.73
CA GLN A 555 -11.30 -15.21 12.38
C GLN A 555 -11.23 -14.19 13.52
N ALA A 556 -11.24 -12.91 13.15
CA ALA A 556 -11.27 -11.80 14.07
C ALA A 556 -12.37 -10.81 13.64
N THR A 557 -13.11 -10.28 14.61
CA THR A 557 -14.10 -9.23 14.38
C THR A 557 -14.09 -8.23 15.54
N ALA A 558 -14.46 -6.98 15.27
CA ALA A 558 -14.63 -5.97 16.31
C ALA A 558 -16.08 -5.98 16.81
N LEU A 559 -16.25 -5.89 18.12
CA LEU A 559 -17.56 -5.71 18.73
C LEU A 559 -18.08 -4.30 18.42
N PRO A 560 -19.38 -4.15 18.13
CA PRO A 560 -19.99 -2.84 17.87
C PRO A 560 -20.14 -2.00 19.14
N PHE A 561 -20.10 -2.66 20.31
CA PHE A 561 -20.31 -2.04 21.61
C PHE A 561 -19.00 -1.51 22.20
N LEU A 562 -19.11 -0.45 22.98
CA LEU A 562 -18.01 0.20 23.69
C LEU A 562 -18.01 -0.26 25.14
N ASP A 563 -16.81 -0.47 25.71
CA ASP A 563 -16.66 -0.65 27.16
C ASP A 563 -16.71 0.69 27.92
N GLU A 564 -16.56 0.65 29.25
CA GLU A 564 -16.54 1.84 30.11
C GLU A 564 -15.42 2.84 29.75
N GLU A 565 -14.35 2.37 29.10
CA GLU A 565 -13.23 3.19 28.62
C GLU A 565 -13.35 3.56 27.12
N TYR A 566 -14.55 3.42 26.55
CA TYR A 566 -14.85 3.69 25.14
C TYR A 566 -13.99 2.90 24.15
N THR A 567 -13.59 1.69 24.51
CA THR A 567 -12.80 0.77 23.69
C THR A 567 -13.71 -0.30 23.08
N ARG A 568 -13.59 -0.50 21.76
CA ARG A 568 -14.23 -1.63 21.06
C ARG A 568 -13.41 -2.89 21.29
N GLY A 569 -14.02 -3.88 21.94
CA GLY A 569 -13.42 -5.20 22.11
C GLY A 569 -13.27 -5.94 20.78
N LEU A 570 -12.23 -6.74 20.65
CA LEU A 570 -12.02 -7.68 19.55
C LEU A 570 -12.43 -9.08 20.01
N LEU A 571 -13.03 -9.82 19.09
CA LEU A 571 -13.49 -11.18 19.27
C LEU A 571 -12.70 -12.08 18.32
N PHE A 572 -12.08 -13.13 18.87
CA PHE A 572 -11.28 -14.09 18.12
C PHE A 572 -11.88 -15.47 18.20
N LEU A 573 -11.85 -16.18 17.08
CA LEU A 573 -12.16 -17.60 17.00
C LEU A 573 -10.85 -18.39 16.79
N ASP A 574 -10.54 -19.30 17.70
CA ASP A 574 -9.39 -20.22 17.62
C ASP A 574 -9.66 -21.37 16.64
N SER A 575 -8.58 -21.97 16.13
CA SER A 575 -8.53 -23.27 15.46
C SER A 575 -9.27 -24.41 16.18
N ALA A 576 -9.32 -24.38 17.53
CA ALA A 576 -10.10 -25.31 18.35
C ALA A 576 -11.58 -24.89 18.53
N LEU A 577 -12.06 -23.89 17.78
CA LEU A 577 -13.39 -23.28 17.88
C LEU A 577 -13.71 -22.73 19.29
N ARG A 578 -12.69 -22.23 19.98
CA ARG A 578 -12.85 -21.49 21.23
C ARG A 578 -12.89 -19.99 20.95
N VAL A 579 -13.69 -19.27 21.73
CA VAL A 579 -13.84 -17.84 21.59
C VAL A 579 -12.99 -17.12 22.64
N HIS A 580 -12.29 -16.09 22.20
CA HIS A 580 -11.47 -15.24 23.05
C HIS A 580 -11.79 -13.77 22.78
N THR A 581 -11.65 -12.93 23.81
CA THR A 581 -11.85 -11.48 23.70
C THR A 581 -10.57 -10.71 23.99
N TYR A 582 -10.45 -9.52 23.42
CA TYR A 582 -9.36 -8.60 23.68
C TYR A 582 -9.82 -7.13 23.61
N PRO A 583 -9.66 -6.32 24.66
CA PRO A 583 -9.12 -6.67 25.98
C PRO A 583 -10.01 -7.66 26.75
N SER A 584 -9.51 -8.21 27.86
CA SER A 584 -10.26 -9.18 28.68
C SER A 584 -11.53 -8.58 29.30
N SER A 585 -11.58 -7.26 29.50
CA SER A 585 -12.77 -6.52 29.96
C SER A 585 -13.98 -6.73 29.04
N ALA A 586 -13.75 -6.87 27.73
CA ALA A 586 -14.82 -7.06 26.75
C ALA A 586 -15.56 -8.41 26.88
N SER A 587 -15.08 -9.33 27.72
CA SER A 587 -15.75 -10.62 27.96
C SER A 587 -17.12 -10.46 28.63
N GLU A 588 -17.27 -9.49 29.54
CA GLU A 588 -18.53 -9.24 30.24
C GLU A 588 -19.59 -8.69 29.27
N LEU A 589 -19.20 -7.70 28.47
CA LEU A 589 -20.02 -7.09 27.43
C LEU A 589 -20.43 -8.10 26.35
N LEU A 590 -19.53 -9.03 26.01
CA LEU A 590 -19.86 -10.10 25.09
C LEU A 590 -20.95 -11.02 25.64
N VAL A 591 -20.87 -11.39 26.92
CA VAL A 591 -21.85 -12.29 27.55
C VAL A 591 -23.23 -11.62 27.65
N GLU A 592 -23.28 -10.31 27.88
CA GLU A 592 -24.52 -9.53 27.86
C GLU A 592 -25.20 -9.58 26.47
N HIS A 593 -24.43 -9.47 25.39
CA HIS A 593 -24.94 -9.42 24.03
C HIS A 593 -24.79 -10.73 23.23
N LYS A 594 -24.49 -11.85 23.90
CA LYS A 594 -24.13 -13.14 23.27
C LYS A 594 -25.16 -13.67 22.26
N ASP A 595 -26.43 -13.36 22.46
CA ASP A 595 -27.53 -13.86 21.62
C ASP A 595 -27.61 -13.16 20.25
N THR A 596 -26.90 -12.05 20.08
CA THR A 596 -26.85 -11.23 18.85
C THR A 596 -25.58 -11.42 18.04
N GLN A 597 -24.58 -12.12 18.59
CA GLN A 597 -23.26 -12.26 17.98
C GLN A 597 -23.14 -13.61 17.25
N TYR A 598 -22.64 -13.55 16.03
CA TYR A 598 -22.46 -14.70 15.14
C TYR A 598 -21.08 -14.67 14.48
N PHE A 599 -20.56 -15.85 14.18
CA PHE A 599 -19.39 -16.04 13.34
C PHE A 599 -19.76 -16.82 12.09
N PHE A 600 -19.02 -16.62 11.01
CA PHE A 600 -19.10 -17.50 9.85
C PHE A 600 -17.69 -17.75 9.30
N LEU A 601 -17.41 -19.00 9.00
CA LEU A 601 -16.14 -19.44 8.43
C LEU A 601 -16.35 -19.88 6.99
N ALA A 602 -15.47 -19.42 6.11
CA ALA A 602 -15.41 -19.83 4.73
C ALA A 602 -14.13 -20.64 4.50
N ASN A 603 -14.27 -21.92 4.18
CA ASN A 603 -13.11 -22.75 3.85
C ASN A 603 -12.91 -22.78 2.33
N PRO A 604 -11.83 -22.18 1.79
CA PRO A 604 -11.64 -22.06 0.35
C PRO A 604 -11.33 -23.37 -0.35
N THR A 605 -10.73 -24.35 0.36
CA THR A 605 -10.35 -25.65 -0.24
C THR A 605 -11.53 -26.61 -0.31
N THR A 606 -12.36 -26.66 0.73
CA THR A 606 -13.56 -27.52 0.75
C THR A 606 -14.78 -26.84 0.12
N GLY A 607 -14.74 -25.52 -0.08
CA GLY A 607 -15.87 -24.74 -0.57
C GLY A 607 -17.07 -24.73 0.38
N THR A 608 -16.83 -24.92 1.68
CA THR A 608 -17.89 -24.97 2.71
C THR A 608 -17.94 -23.68 3.50
N LEU A 609 -19.14 -23.13 3.65
CA LEU A 609 -19.47 -22.04 4.56
C LEU A 609 -20.14 -22.61 5.81
N THR A 610 -19.66 -22.25 7.00
CA THR A 610 -20.23 -22.69 8.28
C THR A 610 -20.52 -21.50 9.17
N GLY A 611 -21.72 -21.44 9.74
CA GLY A 611 -22.15 -20.40 10.68
C GLY A 611 -22.16 -20.89 12.11
N TYR A 612 -21.74 -20.03 13.03
CA TYR A 612 -21.64 -20.29 14.47
C TYR A 612 -22.35 -19.19 15.28
N SER A 613 -22.98 -19.60 16.38
CA SER A 613 -23.70 -18.74 17.33
C SER A 613 -22.96 -18.69 18.66
N LEU A 614 -22.94 -17.52 19.31
CA LEU A 614 -22.34 -17.32 20.63
C LEU A 614 -23.32 -17.53 21.80
N ARG A 615 -24.58 -17.90 21.53
CA ARG A 615 -25.60 -18.19 22.56
C ARG A 615 -25.15 -19.12 23.71
N PRO A 616 -24.36 -20.20 23.50
CA PRO A 616 -23.95 -21.07 24.60
C PRO A 616 -22.86 -20.47 25.50
N SER A 617 -22.35 -19.27 25.19
CA SER A 617 -21.33 -18.60 26.01
C SER A 617 -21.87 -18.24 27.39
N THR A 618 -21.05 -18.48 28.41
CA THR A 618 -21.32 -18.15 29.82
C THR A 618 -20.21 -17.28 30.37
N LYS A 619 -20.42 -16.65 31.53
CA LYS A 619 -19.38 -15.83 32.20
C LYS A 619 -18.08 -16.59 32.46
N SER A 620 -18.15 -17.90 32.70
CA SER A 620 -16.98 -18.74 32.97
C SER A 620 -16.35 -19.35 31.71
N GLN A 621 -17.13 -19.58 30.65
CA GLN A 621 -16.65 -20.23 29.43
C GLN A 621 -17.35 -19.65 28.20
N LEU A 622 -16.54 -19.05 27.31
CA LEU A 622 -16.98 -18.60 26.00
C LEU A 622 -16.94 -19.77 25.02
N ALA A 623 -18.08 -20.07 24.40
CA ALA A 623 -18.25 -21.20 23.51
C ALA A 623 -19.13 -20.82 22.32
N VAL A 624 -18.95 -21.54 21.20
CA VAL A 624 -19.78 -21.40 20.01
C VAL A 624 -20.47 -22.70 19.68
N GLU A 625 -21.69 -22.60 19.18
CA GLU A 625 -22.43 -23.71 18.59
C GLU A 625 -22.55 -23.51 17.08
N ARG A 626 -22.46 -24.59 16.31
CA ARG A 626 -22.67 -24.53 14.86
C ARG A 626 -24.17 -24.48 14.56
N VAL A 627 -24.62 -23.44 13.84
CA VAL A 627 -26.04 -23.21 13.50
C VAL A 627 -26.38 -23.76 12.12
N TRP A 628 -25.55 -23.45 11.13
CA TRP A 628 -25.78 -23.84 9.74
C TRP A 628 -24.46 -24.22 9.06
N SER A 629 -24.56 -25.00 7.98
CA SER A 629 -23.43 -25.42 7.15
C SER A 629 -23.92 -25.60 5.73
N VAL A 630 -23.26 -24.95 4.79
CA VAL A 630 -23.63 -24.94 3.37
C VAL A 630 -22.38 -25.23 2.54
N SER A 631 -22.49 -26.17 1.62
CA SER A 631 -21.45 -26.44 0.62
C SER A 631 -21.76 -25.65 -0.66
N LEU A 632 -20.86 -24.75 -1.06
CA LEU A 632 -20.92 -24.04 -2.34
C LEU A 632 -20.26 -24.83 -3.48
N HIS A 633 -19.57 -25.92 -3.14
CA HIS A 633 -18.74 -26.67 -4.07
C HIS A 633 -19.58 -27.43 -5.11
N GLN A 634 -19.39 -27.06 -6.38
CA GLN A 634 -19.55 -27.97 -7.53
C GLN A 634 -18.14 -28.47 -7.90
N ASP A 635 -18.00 -29.74 -8.29
CA ASP A 635 -16.69 -30.36 -8.55
C ASP A 635 -15.76 -29.46 -9.40
N GLY A 636 -14.67 -29.00 -8.79
CA GLY A 636 -13.65 -28.18 -9.45
C GLY A 636 -13.75 -26.66 -9.25
N GLN A 637 -14.60 -26.18 -8.33
CA GLN A 637 -14.72 -24.76 -7.95
C GLN A 637 -14.18 -24.48 -6.54
N THR A 638 -13.43 -23.39 -6.39
CA THR A 638 -12.87 -22.90 -5.11
C THR A 638 -13.41 -21.52 -4.78
N ILE A 639 -13.49 -21.19 -3.48
CA ILE A 639 -13.88 -19.83 -3.05
C ILE A 639 -12.68 -18.91 -3.24
N SER A 640 -12.83 -17.87 -4.08
CA SER A 640 -11.78 -16.87 -4.32
C SER A 640 -11.96 -15.63 -3.43
N HIS A 641 -13.19 -15.11 -3.33
CA HIS A 641 -13.49 -13.87 -2.60
C HIS A 641 -14.70 -14.02 -1.66
N VAL A 642 -14.60 -13.37 -0.51
CA VAL A 642 -15.67 -13.20 0.47
C VAL A 642 -15.71 -11.73 0.86
N VAL A 643 -16.76 -11.02 0.47
CA VAL A 643 -16.88 -9.58 0.67
C VAL A 643 -18.15 -9.26 1.45
N MET A 644 -17.99 -8.46 2.50
CA MET A 644 -19.06 -7.93 3.33
C MET A 644 -19.22 -6.44 3.07
N ARG A 645 -20.40 -5.91 3.41
CA ARG A 645 -20.63 -4.46 3.44
C ARG A 645 -19.70 -3.82 4.45
N ASN A 646 -19.22 -2.61 4.16
CA ASN A 646 -18.44 -1.83 5.11
C ASN A 646 -19.28 -1.56 6.39
N PRO A 647 -18.84 -1.98 7.59
CA PRO A 647 -19.60 -1.78 8.83
C PRO A 647 -19.76 -0.30 9.24
N VAL A 648 -18.92 0.59 8.71
CA VAL A 648 -18.93 2.03 9.01
C VAL A 648 -19.89 2.81 8.10
N GLU A 649 -20.38 2.18 7.02
CA GLU A 649 -21.29 2.81 6.07
C GLU A 649 -22.67 3.06 6.71
N HIS A 650 -23.21 4.26 6.47
CA HIS A 650 -24.59 4.62 6.79
C HIS A 650 -25.42 4.78 5.51
N VAL A 651 -26.71 4.41 5.60
CA VAL A 651 -27.66 4.52 4.48
C VAL A 651 -28.71 5.57 4.81
N HIS A 652 -28.69 6.71 4.13
CA HIS A 652 -29.62 7.81 4.38
C HIS A 652 -31.05 7.48 3.93
N SER A 653 -31.22 7.00 2.70
CA SER A 653 -32.54 6.71 2.13
C SER A 653 -32.83 5.21 2.09
N GLN A 654 -33.89 4.81 2.79
CA GLN A 654 -34.36 3.41 2.90
C GLN A 654 -35.12 2.93 1.65
N GLY A 655 -35.57 3.86 0.81
CA GLY A 655 -36.29 3.55 -0.43
C GLY A 655 -35.94 4.51 -1.54
N ARG A 656 -36.35 4.15 -2.76
CA ARG A 656 -36.21 4.96 -3.97
C ARG A 656 -37.59 5.40 -4.43
N VAL A 657 -37.74 6.68 -4.75
CA VAL A 657 -38.99 7.22 -5.29
C VAL A 657 -39.09 6.84 -6.77
N MET A 658 -40.24 6.30 -7.15
CA MET A 658 -40.60 5.89 -8.51
C MET A 658 -41.32 7.02 -9.24
N GLY A 659 -41.46 6.92 -10.57
CA GLY A 659 -42.09 7.96 -11.38
C GLY A 659 -43.55 8.25 -10.99
N ASP A 660 -44.27 7.25 -10.50
CA ASP A 660 -45.66 7.40 -10.01
C ASP A 660 -45.74 7.95 -8.57
N ARG A 661 -44.62 8.40 -8.00
CA ARG A 661 -44.46 8.82 -6.60
C ARG A 661 -44.62 7.69 -5.59
N SER A 662 -44.69 6.43 -6.05
CA SER A 662 -44.56 5.29 -5.15
C SER A 662 -43.11 5.15 -4.66
N VAL A 663 -42.91 4.34 -3.63
CA VAL A 663 -41.59 4.09 -3.05
C VAL A 663 -41.25 2.62 -3.23
N LEU A 664 -40.09 2.35 -3.81
CA LEU A 664 -39.48 1.03 -3.87
C LEU A 664 -38.45 0.91 -2.74
N TYR A 665 -38.76 0.12 -1.73
CA TYR A 665 -37.92 -0.06 -0.56
C TYR A 665 -36.71 -0.92 -0.87
N LYS A 666 -35.52 -0.47 -0.44
CA LYS A 666 -34.26 -1.19 -0.60
C LYS A 666 -34.21 -2.37 0.38
N TYR A 667 -33.67 -3.50 -0.05
CA TYR A 667 -33.42 -4.63 0.83
C TYR A 667 -32.05 -4.46 1.50
N LEU A 668 -32.04 -4.03 2.77
CA LEU A 668 -30.83 -3.64 3.50
C LEU A 668 -30.46 -4.65 4.58
N ASN A 669 -29.85 -5.76 4.17
CA ASN A 669 -29.35 -6.76 5.10
C ASN A 669 -27.91 -6.45 5.53
N PRO A 670 -27.64 -6.08 6.80
CA PRO A 670 -26.29 -5.80 7.29
C PRO A 670 -25.41 -7.05 7.37
N ASN A 671 -26.01 -8.24 7.38
CA ASN A 671 -25.34 -9.53 7.53
C ASN A 671 -25.17 -10.26 6.19
N LEU A 672 -25.39 -9.57 5.08
CA LEU A 672 -25.27 -10.14 3.75
C LEU A 672 -23.79 -10.27 3.36
N VAL A 673 -23.44 -11.44 2.86
CA VAL A 673 -22.09 -11.76 2.40
C VAL A 673 -22.16 -12.15 0.93
N ALA A 674 -21.33 -11.51 0.13
CA ALA A 674 -21.12 -11.90 -1.26
C ALA A 674 -19.92 -12.87 -1.34
N VAL A 675 -20.19 -14.09 -1.79
CA VAL A 675 -19.18 -15.14 -1.93
C VAL A 675 -19.00 -15.48 -3.40
N VAL A 676 -17.76 -15.44 -3.87
CA VAL A 676 -17.39 -15.74 -5.25
C VAL A 676 -16.70 -17.10 -5.31
N THR A 677 -17.16 -17.95 -6.23
CA THR A 677 -16.51 -19.20 -6.55
C THR A 677 -15.97 -19.17 -7.98
N GLU A 678 -14.73 -19.61 -8.15
CA GLU A 678 -14.04 -19.70 -9.42
C GLU A 678 -13.61 -21.13 -9.68
N GLY A 679 -13.77 -21.59 -10.90
CA GLY A 679 -13.32 -22.93 -11.26
C GLY A 679 -13.79 -23.37 -12.63
N VAL A 680 -13.59 -24.65 -12.89
CA VAL A 680 -14.06 -25.28 -14.12
C VAL A 680 -15.37 -26.00 -13.79
N ASP A 681 -16.45 -25.63 -14.48
CA ASP A 681 -17.71 -26.34 -14.39
C ASP A 681 -17.51 -27.77 -14.89
N SER A 682 -17.76 -28.76 -14.03
CA SER A 682 -17.60 -30.19 -14.34
C SER A 682 -18.51 -30.66 -15.48
N VAL A 683 -19.67 -30.01 -15.67
CA VAL A 683 -20.66 -30.38 -16.68
C VAL A 683 -20.22 -29.95 -18.07
N HIS A 684 -19.79 -28.69 -18.22
CA HIS A 684 -19.44 -28.11 -19.52
C HIS A 684 -17.94 -28.14 -19.80
N LYS A 685 -17.10 -28.44 -18.78
CA LYS A 685 -15.63 -28.33 -18.80
C LYS A 685 -15.14 -26.95 -19.25
N VAL A 686 -15.83 -25.91 -18.77
CA VAL A 686 -15.53 -24.51 -19.10
C VAL A 686 -15.28 -23.74 -17.80
N ALA A 687 -14.38 -22.76 -17.83
CA ALA A 687 -14.24 -21.80 -16.74
C ALA A 687 -15.58 -21.11 -16.44
N SER A 688 -15.96 -21.09 -15.17
CA SER A 688 -17.18 -20.49 -14.67
C SER A 688 -16.91 -19.71 -13.39
N ILE A 689 -17.59 -18.58 -13.25
CA ILE A 689 -17.60 -17.79 -12.02
C ILE A 689 -19.02 -17.80 -11.48
N ASN A 690 -19.19 -18.15 -10.21
CA ASN A 690 -20.48 -18.04 -9.55
C ASN A 690 -20.41 -17.06 -8.38
N ILE A 691 -21.52 -16.37 -8.18
CA ILE A 691 -21.66 -15.35 -7.14
C ILE A 691 -22.88 -15.72 -6.33
N HIS A 692 -22.67 -15.89 -5.04
CA HIS A 692 -23.67 -16.29 -4.08
C HIS A 692 -23.84 -15.17 -3.06
N LEU A 693 -25.07 -14.68 -2.90
CA LEU A 693 -25.44 -13.76 -1.84
C LEU A 693 -26.07 -14.57 -0.72
N VAL A 694 -25.35 -14.67 0.40
CA VAL A 694 -25.69 -15.54 1.54
C VAL A 694 -25.83 -14.68 2.79
N ASP A 695 -26.87 -14.93 3.57
CA ASP A 695 -27.00 -14.33 4.91
C ASP A 695 -26.08 -15.06 5.90
N ALA A 696 -25.14 -14.34 6.53
CA ALA A 696 -24.17 -14.91 7.48
C ALA A 696 -24.81 -15.47 8.76
N ILE A 697 -26.00 -15.04 9.13
CA ILE A 697 -26.68 -15.48 10.35
C ILE A 697 -27.46 -16.76 10.08
N THR A 698 -28.28 -16.80 9.03
CA THR A 698 -29.18 -17.94 8.76
C THR A 698 -28.61 -18.96 7.77
N GLY A 699 -27.61 -18.59 6.97
CA GLY A 699 -27.10 -19.40 5.87
C GLY A 699 -28.04 -19.46 4.66
N ALA A 700 -29.08 -18.63 4.62
CA ALA A 700 -30.03 -18.59 3.51
C ALA A 700 -29.40 -17.94 2.27
N PHE A 701 -29.67 -18.52 1.10
CA PHE A 701 -29.29 -17.92 -0.18
C PHE A 701 -30.37 -16.96 -0.64
N LEU A 702 -29.98 -15.71 -0.88
CA LEU A 702 -30.88 -14.70 -1.44
C LEU A 702 -30.81 -14.68 -2.97
N TYR A 703 -29.60 -14.82 -3.51
CA TYR A 703 -29.36 -14.76 -4.95
C TYR A 703 -28.15 -15.60 -5.33
N SER A 704 -28.18 -16.18 -6.52
CA SER A 704 -27.07 -16.93 -7.09
C SER A 704 -27.00 -16.68 -8.59
N ALA A 705 -25.86 -16.18 -9.07
CA ALA A 705 -25.58 -15.99 -10.49
C ALA A 705 -24.44 -16.91 -10.94
N SER A 706 -24.55 -17.47 -12.14
CA SER A 706 -23.52 -18.31 -12.76
C SER A 706 -23.14 -17.77 -14.14
N HIS A 707 -21.87 -17.37 -14.28
CA HIS A 707 -21.29 -16.87 -15.51
C HIS A 707 -20.43 -17.95 -16.16
N LYS A 708 -20.90 -18.51 -17.27
CA LYS A 708 -20.16 -19.51 -18.06
C LYS A 708 -19.17 -18.84 -19.01
N ARG A 709 -18.02 -19.47 -19.25
CA ARG A 709 -16.91 -18.90 -20.06
C ARG A 709 -16.41 -17.59 -19.46
N ALA A 710 -16.27 -17.56 -18.15
CA ALA A 710 -15.80 -16.39 -17.42
C ALA A 710 -14.62 -16.77 -16.53
N ARG A 711 -13.63 -15.87 -16.44
CA ARG A 711 -12.41 -16.05 -15.66
C ARG A 711 -12.07 -14.76 -14.91
N GLY A 712 -11.40 -14.90 -13.76
CA GLY A 712 -10.85 -13.77 -13.00
C GLY A 712 -9.72 -13.03 -13.74
N PRO A 713 -9.17 -11.97 -13.14
CA PRO A 713 -9.39 -11.54 -11.76
C PRO A 713 -10.80 -10.96 -11.54
N VAL A 714 -11.41 -11.31 -10.41
CA VAL A 714 -12.71 -10.77 -9.98
C VAL A 714 -12.47 -9.69 -8.93
N HIS A 715 -13.01 -8.51 -9.18
CA HIS A 715 -13.12 -7.46 -8.16
C HIS A 715 -14.60 -7.28 -7.84
N LEU A 716 -14.92 -7.12 -6.56
CA LEU A 716 -16.29 -7.04 -6.08
C LEU A 716 -16.41 -5.96 -5.00
N VAL A 717 -17.42 -5.11 -5.15
CA VAL A 717 -17.78 -4.04 -4.22
C VAL A 717 -19.20 -4.29 -3.73
N HIS A 718 -19.38 -4.32 -2.41
CA HIS A 718 -20.68 -4.49 -1.76
C HIS A 718 -20.96 -3.27 -0.88
N SER A 719 -21.99 -2.50 -1.23
CA SER A 719 -22.39 -1.27 -0.55
C SER A 719 -23.92 -1.17 -0.53
N GLU A 720 -24.47 -0.63 0.55
CA GLU A 720 -25.91 -0.47 0.76
C GLU A 720 -26.76 -1.73 0.46
N ASN A 721 -27.46 -1.74 -0.68
CA ASN A 721 -28.34 -2.81 -1.19
C ASN A 721 -27.85 -3.39 -2.53
N TRP A 722 -26.63 -3.05 -2.95
CA TRP A 722 -26.13 -3.34 -4.28
C TRP A 722 -24.74 -3.97 -4.26
N ILE A 723 -24.49 -4.80 -5.28
CA ILE A 723 -23.22 -5.47 -5.50
C ILE A 723 -22.79 -5.19 -6.93
N VAL A 724 -21.57 -4.68 -7.09
CA VAL A 724 -20.93 -4.50 -8.40
C VAL A 724 -19.72 -5.41 -8.45
N TYR A 725 -19.61 -6.20 -9.51
CA TYR A 725 -18.47 -7.09 -9.70
C TYR A 725 -18.04 -7.12 -11.17
N CYS A 726 -16.74 -7.33 -11.39
CA CYS A 726 -16.18 -7.46 -12.73
C CYS A 726 -15.61 -8.86 -12.96
N TYR A 727 -15.60 -9.29 -14.22
CA TYR A 727 -14.97 -10.53 -14.66
C TYR A 727 -14.55 -10.43 -16.12
N HIS A 728 -13.68 -11.35 -16.56
CA HIS A 728 -13.29 -11.47 -17.95
C HIS A 728 -14.14 -12.54 -18.66
N ASN A 729 -14.85 -12.15 -19.72
CA ASN A 729 -15.63 -13.06 -20.54
C ASN A 729 -14.75 -13.66 -21.65
N GLU A 730 -14.45 -14.95 -21.57
CA GLU A 730 -13.59 -15.66 -22.54
C GLU A 730 -14.26 -15.84 -23.90
N LYS A 731 -15.59 -15.88 -23.95
CA LYS A 731 -16.34 -16.06 -25.22
C LYS A 731 -16.21 -14.81 -26.09
N SER A 732 -16.39 -13.63 -25.49
CA SER A 732 -16.33 -12.34 -26.18
C SER A 732 -14.97 -11.63 -26.03
N ARG A 733 -14.05 -12.18 -25.24
CA ARG A 733 -12.70 -11.67 -24.95
C ARG A 733 -12.70 -10.22 -24.46
N ARG A 734 -13.60 -9.90 -23.54
CA ARG A 734 -13.77 -8.54 -22.99
C ARG A 734 -14.05 -8.58 -21.49
N ALA A 735 -13.76 -7.47 -20.81
CA ALA A 735 -14.16 -7.29 -19.42
C ALA A 735 -15.66 -6.93 -19.36
N GLU A 736 -16.37 -7.52 -18.41
CA GLU A 736 -17.77 -7.23 -18.14
C GLU A 736 -17.92 -6.84 -16.67
N VAL A 737 -18.78 -5.85 -16.41
CA VAL A 737 -19.16 -5.39 -15.08
C VAL A 737 -20.64 -5.69 -14.92
N SER A 738 -20.98 -6.47 -13.91
CA SER A 738 -22.36 -6.83 -13.61
C SER A 738 -22.78 -6.21 -12.29
N VAL A 739 -24.03 -5.77 -12.24
CA VAL A 739 -24.63 -5.09 -11.10
C VAL A 739 -25.85 -5.86 -10.65
N VAL A 740 -25.95 -6.05 -9.33
CA VAL A 740 -27.11 -6.64 -8.66
C VAL A 740 -27.63 -5.62 -7.66
N GLU A 741 -28.92 -5.32 -7.70
CA GLU A 741 -29.61 -4.54 -6.66
C GLU A 741 -30.74 -5.36 -6.03
N LEU A 742 -30.88 -5.21 -4.71
CA LEU A 742 -31.87 -5.93 -3.92
C LEU A 742 -32.94 -4.97 -3.38
N TYR A 743 -34.21 -5.33 -3.54
CA TYR A 743 -35.37 -4.55 -3.12
C TYR A 743 -36.37 -5.40 -2.31
N GLU A 744 -37.06 -4.81 -1.34
CA GLU A 744 -38.17 -5.45 -0.62
C GLU A 744 -39.47 -5.38 -1.44
N GLY A 745 -39.66 -4.31 -2.22
CA GLY A 745 -40.88 -4.03 -2.98
C GLY A 745 -41.54 -2.72 -2.56
N ALA A 746 -42.85 -2.63 -2.76
CA ALA A 746 -43.63 -1.41 -2.49
C ALA A 746 -43.96 -1.20 -1.00
N THR A 747 -43.86 -2.25 -0.19
CA THR A 747 -44.15 -2.22 1.26
C THR A 747 -42.94 -2.72 2.03
N GLN A 748 -42.58 -2.02 3.10
CA GLN A 748 -41.51 -2.43 3.99
C GLN A 748 -42.03 -3.46 4.99
N SER A 749 -41.27 -4.53 5.20
CA SER A 749 -41.62 -5.61 6.13
C SER A 749 -41.58 -5.16 7.60
N ASN A 750 -40.50 -4.48 7.99
CA ASN A 750 -40.34 -3.86 9.31
C ASN A 750 -39.57 -2.54 9.18
N THR A 751 -40.13 -1.47 9.75
CA THR A 751 -39.55 -0.12 9.68
C THR A 751 -38.56 0.18 10.81
N SER A 752 -38.62 -0.54 11.93
CA SER A 752 -37.84 -0.20 13.13
C SER A 752 -36.52 -0.97 13.24
N ALA A 753 -36.52 -2.24 12.85
CA ALA A 753 -35.35 -3.11 12.98
C ALA A 753 -35.31 -4.16 11.88
N PHE A 754 -34.10 -4.49 11.44
CA PHE A 754 -33.83 -5.62 10.56
C PHE A 754 -33.39 -6.82 11.39
N SER A 755 -33.98 -7.99 11.14
CA SER A 755 -33.55 -9.27 11.70
C SER A 755 -33.54 -10.33 10.62
N SER A 756 -32.40 -11.00 10.44
CA SER A 756 -32.23 -12.07 9.47
C SER A 756 -33.19 -13.25 9.67
N PHE A 757 -33.74 -13.44 10.88
CA PHE A 757 -34.69 -14.53 11.20
C PHE A 757 -36.13 -14.22 10.80
N THR A 758 -36.49 -12.94 10.70
CA THR A 758 -37.85 -12.48 10.37
C THR A 758 -37.90 -11.78 9.01
N SER A 759 -36.81 -11.80 8.25
CA SER A 759 -36.71 -11.15 6.95
C SER A 759 -37.66 -11.80 5.93
N PRO A 760 -38.33 -11.04 5.05
CA PRO A 760 -39.16 -11.60 4.01
C PRO A 760 -38.34 -12.52 3.08
N PRO A 761 -38.86 -13.70 2.71
CA PRO A 761 -38.06 -14.76 2.10
C PRO A 761 -37.65 -14.54 0.64
N ALA A 762 -38.07 -13.46 -0.03
CA ALA A 762 -37.69 -13.19 -1.41
C ALA A 762 -37.48 -11.69 -1.66
N ALA A 763 -36.23 -11.24 -1.61
CA ALA A 763 -35.87 -9.93 -2.14
C ALA A 763 -36.10 -9.92 -3.65
N LEU A 764 -36.66 -8.83 -4.18
CA LEU A 764 -36.72 -8.55 -5.60
C LEU A 764 -35.30 -8.21 -6.06
N VAL A 765 -34.77 -9.01 -6.99
CA VAL A 765 -33.40 -8.86 -7.48
C VAL A 765 -33.43 -8.32 -8.90
N GLU A 766 -32.85 -7.14 -9.08
CA GLU A 766 -32.60 -6.56 -10.40
C GLU A 766 -31.15 -6.80 -10.78
N HIS A 767 -30.90 -7.30 -11.98
CA HIS A 767 -29.57 -7.68 -12.45
C HIS A 767 -29.33 -7.23 -13.89
N GLN A 768 -28.21 -6.54 -14.11
CA GLN A 768 -27.81 -6.09 -15.45
C GLN A 768 -26.29 -6.12 -15.61
N SER A 769 -25.86 -6.49 -16.82
CA SER A 769 -24.45 -6.58 -17.18
C SER A 769 -24.06 -5.51 -18.20
N TYR A 770 -22.84 -5.03 -18.08
CA TYR A 770 -22.22 -3.98 -18.89
C TYR A 770 -20.87 -4.46 -19.40
N VAL A 771 -20.45 -3.91 -20.53
CA VAL A 771 -19.13 -4.11 -21.13
C VAL A 771 -18.23 -2.97 -20.67
N PHE A 772 -17.05 -3.33 -20.17
CA PHE A 772 -16.03 -2.37 -19.78
C PHE A 772 -14.84 -2.47 -20.74
N PRO A 773 -14.33 -1.35 -21.29
CA PRO A 773 -13.38 -1.37 -22.40
C PRO A 773 -11.93 -1.69 -22.00
N SER A 774 -11.62 -1.74 -20.70
CA SER A 774 -10.29 -2.05 -20.15
C SER A 774 -10.37 -3.20 -19.14
N SER A 775 -9.25 -3.79 -18.74
CA SER A 775 -9.21 -4.55 -17.48
C SER A 775 -9.23 -3.61 -16.27
N ILE A 776 -9.53 -4.17 -15.11
CA ILE A 776 -9.66 -3.48 -13.82
C ILE A 776 -8.66 -4.14 -12.87
N GLU A 777 -7.88 -3.34 -12.13
CA GLU A 777 -6.91 -3.83 -11.14
C GLU A 777 -7.47 -3.82 -9.70
N ALA A 778 -8.33 -2.85 -9.39
CA ALA A 778 -8.96 -2.72 -8.08
C ALA A 778 -10.28 -1.93 -8.21
N MET A 779 -11.22 -2.20 -7.30
CA MET A 779 -12.46 -1.44 -7.17
C MET A 779 -12.78 -1.16 -5.71
N SER A 780 -13.40 -0.01 -5.43
CA SER A 780 -13.91 0.37 -4.12
C SER A 780 -15.03 1.40 -4.25
N ASP A 781 -15.82 1.63 -3.20
CA ASP A 781 -16.86 2.64 -3.14
C ASP A 781 -16.46 3.87 -2.31
N THR A 782 -17.07 5.00 -2.63
CA THR A 782 -16.96 6.23 -1.83
C THR A 782 -17.83 6.15 -0.57
N VAL A 783 -17.29 6.60 0.57
CA VAL A 783 -17.99 6.60 1.86
C VAL A 783 -18.02 8.01 2.45
N THR A 784 -19.19 8.43 2.91
CA THR A 784 -19.43 9.68 3.65
C THR A 784 -20.13 9.39 4.97
N GLU A 785 -20.18 10.38 5.86
CA GLU A 785 -20.64 10.20 7.24
C GLU A 785 -22.11 9.75 7.30
N LYS A 786 -22.98 10.37 6.50
CA LYS A 786 -24.43 10.11 6.50
C LYS A 786 -24.93 9.33 5.28
N GLY A 787 -24.12 9.19 4.23
CA GLY A 787 -24.51 8.50 3.00
C GLY A 787 -25.62 9.22 2.22
N ILE A 788 -25.60 10.56 2.22
CA ILE A 788 -26.52 11.43 1.47
C ILE A 788 -26.00 11.70 0.06
N THR A 789 -24.70 11.95 -0.08
CA THR A 789 -24.08 12.21 -1.39
C THR A 789 -24.20 10.99 -2.31
N SER A 790 -24.13 11.21 -3.63
CA SER A 790 -24.13 10.11 -4.60
C SER A 790 -22.96 9.15 -4.37
N LYS A 791 -23.24 7.84 -4.35
CA LYS A 791 -22.20 6.81 -4.29
C LYS A 791 -21.52 6.66 -5.65
N HIS A 792 -20.20 6.77 -5.70
CA HIS A 792 -19.41 6.47 -6.89
C HIS A 792 -18.53 5.23 -6.64
N VAL A 793 -18.23 4.50 -7.71
CA VAL A 793 -17.31 3.35 -7.70
C VAL A 793 -15.97 3.83 -8.24
N LEU A 794 -14.93 3.75 -7.42
CA LEU A 794 -13.56 4.01 -7.80
C LEU A 794 -13.00 2.77 -8.51
N VAL A 795 -12.43 2.94 -9.70
CA VAL A 795 -11.89 1.88 -10.53
C VAL A 795 -10.45 2.20 -10.89
N ALA A 796 -9.52 1.34 -10.49
CA ALA A 796 -8.13 1.43 -10.94
C ALA A 796 -7.95 0.73 -12.29
N LEU A 797 -7.42 1.48 -13.26
CA LEU A 797 -7.07 0.96 -14.59
C LEU A 797 -5.59 0.55 -14.63
N PRO A 798 -5.20 -0.43 -15.46
CA PRO A 798 -3.80 -0.83 -15.63
C PRO A 798 -2.90 0.26 -16.20
N SER A 799 -3.48 1.27 -16.85
CA SER A 799 -2.75 2.49 -17.26
C SER A 799 -2.28 3.33 -16.07
N GLY A 800 -2.72 2.99 -14.86
CA GLY A 800 -2.52 3.73 -13.62
C GLY A 800 -3.49 4.90 -13.44
N ALA A 801 -4.49 5.04 -14.30
CA ALA A 801 -5.57 6.02 -14.14
C ALA A 801 -6.60 5.52 -13.12
N ILE A 802 -7.08 6.42 -12.26
CA ILE A 802 -8.14 6.15 -11.28
C ILE A 802 -9.42 6.81 -11.81
N LEU A 803 -10.35 5.97 -12.25
CA LEU A 803 -11.64 6.39 -12.78
C LEU A 803 -12.68 6.43 -11.66
N GLU A 804 -13.36 7.57 -11.55
CA GLU A 804 -14.54 7.72 -10.70
C GLU A 804 -15.80 7.43 -11.54
N LEU A 805 -16.44 6.28 -11.31
CA LEU A 805 -17.62 5.85 -12.07
C LEU A 805 -18.90 6.09 -11.25
N PRO A 806 -19.81 6.97 -11.69
CA PRO A 806 -21.07 7.19 -10.98
C PRO A 806 -21.94 5.94 -10.93
N LYS A 807 -22.46 5.59 -9.74
CA LYS A 807 -23.37 4.43 -9.56
C LYS A 807 -24.63 4.52 -10.40
N ALA A 808 -25.07 5.73 -10.78
CA ALA A 808 -26.21 5.95 -11.66
C ALA A 808 -26.01 5.36 -13.08
N LEU A 809 -24.76 5.23 -13.56
CA LEU A 809 -24.46 4.53 -14.81
C LEU A 809 -24.54 3.01 -14.63
N LEU A 810 -24.30 2.53 -13.41
CA LEU A 810 -24.34 1.14 -13.00
C LEU A 810 -25.69 0.80 -12.35
N ASP A 811 -26.81 1.20 -12.95
CA ASP A 811 -28.16 0.94 -12.42
C ASP A 811 -28.81 -0.20 -13.24
N PRO A 812 -29.23 -1.33 -12.64
CA PRO A 812 -29.81 -2.44 -13.38
C PRO A 812 -31.19 -2.16 -13.97
N ARG A 813 -31.85 -1.07 -13.54
CA ARG A 813 -33.17 -0.68 -14.03
C ARG A 813 -33.11 0.17 -15.30
N ARG A 814 -31.93 0.39 -15.88
CA ARG A 814 -31.77 1.19 -17.10
C ARG A 814 -32.53 0.52 -18.25
N PRO A 815 -33.55 1.17 -18.83
CA PRO A 815 -34.39 0.56 -19.85
C PRO A 815 -33.74 0.64 -21.22
N ILE A 816 -33.92 -0.37 -22.07
CA ILE A 816 -33.51 -0.29 -23.49
C ILE A 816 -34.30 0.80 -24.21
N THR A 817 -35.62 0.82 -24.01
CA THR A 817 -36.53 1.85 -24.53
C THR A 817 -37.21 2.60 -23.38
N PRO A 818 -36.90 3.89 -23.14
CA PRO A 818 -37.41 4.62 -21.98
C PRO A 818 -38.90 4.96 -22.12
N THR A 819 -39.70 4.57 -21.12
CA THR A 819 -41.12 4.93 -20.96
C THR A 819 -41.26 6.34 -20.35
N ALA A 820 -42.47 6.89 -20.28
CA ALA A 820 -42.72 8.16 -19.61
C ALA A 820 -42.32 8.13 -18.13
N MET A 821 -42.63 7.03 -17.43
CA MET A 821 -42.27 6.83 -16.02
C MET A 821 -40.75 6.81 -15.82
N HIS A 822 -40.02 6.10 -16.69
CA HIS A 822 -38.55 6.07 -16.63
C HIS A 822 -37.93 7.46 -16.83
N ARG A 823 -38.55 8.31 -17.65
CA ARG A 823 -38.08 9.69 -17.87
C ARG A 823 -38.39 10.60 -16.67
N GLU A 824 -39.51 10.39 -16.00
CA GLU A 824 -39.85 11.11 -14.76
C GLU A 824 -38.87 10.76 -13.62
N GLU A 825 -38.42 9.51 -13.54
CA GLU A 825 -37.36 9.09 -12.62
C GLU A 825 -35.95 9.56 -13.01
N GLY A 826 -35.76 10.03 -14.25
CA GLY A 826 -34.45 10.40 -14.77
C GLY A 826 -33.54 9.21 -15.11
N LEU A 827 -34.09 8.03 -15.40
CA LEU A 827 -33.29 6.85 -15.75
C LEU A 827 -32.61 7.03 -17.11
N ILE A 828 -31.29 6.79 -17.13
CA ILE A 828 -30.49 6.81 -18.34
C ILE A 828 -30.79 5.54 -19.16
N PRO A 829 -31.12 5.63 -20.46
CA PRO A 829 -31.33 4.44 -21.29
C PRO A 829 -30.15 3.48 -21.23
N TYR A 830 -30.40 2.17 -21.30
CA TYR A 830 -29.35 1.17 -21.25
C TYR A 830 -28.39 1.33 -22.44
N MET A 831 -27.12 1.45 -22.11
CA MET A 831 -26.01 1.40 -23.05
C MET A 831 -25.07 0.32 -22.55
N PRO A 832 -24.86 -0.76 -23.32
CA PRO A 832 -24.07 -1.90 -22.86
C PRO A 832 -22.61 -1.51 -22.61
N GLU A 833 -22.04 -0.62 -23.42
CA GLU A 833 -20.66 -0.15 -23.25
C GLU A 833 -20.60 1.05 -22.30
N LEU A 834 -19.80 0.93 -21.24
CA LEU A 834 -19.55 2.03 -20.31
C LEU A 834 -18.45 2.95 -20.86
N PRO A 835 -18.70 4.26 -20.97
CA PRO A 835 -17.69 5.19 -21.45
C PRO A 835 -16.62 5.45 -20.38
N ILE A 836 -15.34 5.47 -20.79
CA ILE A 836 -14.24 6.03 -19.99
C ILE A 836 -14.05 7.47 -20.43
N SER A 837 -14.57 8.42 -19.65
CA SER A 837 -14.30 9.84 -19.88
C SER A 837 -13.02 10.25 -19.15
N ALA A 838 -12.14 10.97 -19.84
CA ALA A 838 -10.94 11.52 -19.23
C ALA A 838 -11.26 12.55 -18.12
N GLU A 839 -12.44 13.17 -18.15
CA GLU A 839 -12.90 14.11 -17.11
C GLU A 839 -13.20 13.43 -15.77
N HIS A 840 -13.48 12.12 -15.80
CA HIS A 840 -13.72 11.32 -14.59
C HIS A 840 -12.45 10.67 -14.04
N ILE A 841 -11.28 10.94 -14.64
CA ILE A 841 -10.00 10.43 -14.15
C ILE A 841 -9.47 11.38 -13.08
N VAL A 842 -9.52 10.94 -11.82
CA VAL A 842 -9.23 11.79 -10.65
C VAL A 842 -7.76 12.17 -10.55
N ASN A 843 -6.86 11.29 -10.98
CA ASN A 843 -5.42 11.48 -10.86
C ASN A 843 -4.76 12.12 -12.09
N TYR A 844 -5.53 12.60 -13.07
CA TYR A 844 -5.03 13.34 -14.24
C TYR A 844 -3.73 12.77 -14.85
N ASN A 845 -2.57 13.42 -14.65
CA ASN A 845 -1.26 12.99 -15.16
C ASN A 845 -0.41 12.19 -14.15
N GLN A 846 -0.94 11.94 -12.95
CA GLN A 846 -0.29 11.22 -11.87
C GLN A 846 -0.67 9.74 -11.87
N SER A 847 -0.26 9.01 -12.92
CA SER A 847 -0.47 7.56 -13.01
C SER A 847 0.07 6.82 -11.77
N VAL A 848 -0.72 5.89 -11.23
CA VAL A 848 -0.39 5.07 -10.06
C VAL A 848 -0.19 3.64 -10.52
N ALA A 849 0.99 3.08 -10.33
CA ALA A 849 1.29 1.74 -10.83
C ALA A 849 0.76 0.63 -9.89
N ARG A 850 0.20 -0.43 -10.48
CA ARG A 850 -0.20 -1.69 -9.82
C ARG A 850 -0.99 -1.46 -8.55
N VAL A 851 -2.19 -0.88 -8.69
CA VAL A 851 -3.03 -0.56 -7.55
C VAL A 851 -3.61 -1.87 -6.99
N THR A 852 -3.34 -2.16 -5.73
CA THR A 852 -3.84 -3.37 -5.06
C THR A 852 -5.15 -3.11 -4.31
N GLY A 853 -5.38 -1.86 -3.88
CA GLY A 853 -6.60 -1.50 -3.16
C GLY A 853 -6.76 -0.01 -2.93
N PHE A 854 -7.91 0.34 -2.36
CA PHE A 854 -8.24 1.69 -1.93
C PHE A 854 -8.59 1.69 -0.45
N ALA A 855 -8.25 2.77 0.25
CA ALA A 855 -8.87 3.13 1.50
C ALA A 855 -9.69 4.39 1.28
N THR A 856 -10.97 4.35 1.68
CA THR A 856 -11.88 5.48 1.63
C THR A 856 -12.33 5.84 3.03
N ALA A 857 -12.48 7.13 3.30
CA ALA A 857 -12.97 7.61 4.58
C ALA A 857 -13.83 8.87 4.41
N ALA A 858 -14.86 8.96 5.25
CA ALA A 858 -15.65 10.16 5.38
C ALA A 858 -14.79 11.31 5.93
N SER A 859 -14.90 12.48 5.31
CA SER A 859 -14.49 13.73 5.95
C SER A 859 -15.56 14.18 6.97
N GLY A 860 -15.34 15.29 7.67
CA GLY A 860 -16.40 15.92 8.49
C GLY A 860 -17.46 16.66 7.66
N LEU A 861 -17.32 16.66 6.33
CA LEU A 861 -18.29 17.18 5.39
C LEU A 861 -18.93 16.03 4.62
N GLU A 862 -20.21 16.19 4.29
CA GLU A 862 -21.00 15.15 3.64
C GLU A 862 -20.74 15.10 2.14
N SER A 863 -20.26 16.18 1.53
CA SER A 863 -19.97 16.22 0.10
C SER A 863 -18.64 15.55 -0.29
N THR A 864 -17.71 15.39 0.66
CA THR A 864 -16.33 15.00 0.38
C THR A 864 -15.91 13.67 1.01
N CYS A 865 -15.25 12.84 0.21
CA CYS A 865 -14.63 11.57 0.59
C CYS A 865 -13.11 11.68 0.44
N LEU A 866 -12.37 11.21 1.45
CA LEU A 866 -10.91 11.08 1.38
C LEU A 866 -10.57 9.73 0.77
N VAL A 867 -9.62 9.71 -0.17
CA VAL A 867 -9.26 8.50 -0.92
C VAL A 867 -7.75 8.33 -0.93
N VAL A 868 -7.26 7.15 -0.55
CA VAL A 868 -5.89 6.70 -0.79
C VAL A 868 -5.94 5.46 -1.67
N ALA A 869 -5.34 5.54 -2.85
CA ALA A 869 -4.99 4.36 -3.64
C ALA A 869 -3.61 3.88 -3.20
N TYR A 870 -3.50 2.58 -2.93
CA TYR A 870 -2.24 1.94 -2.55
C TYR A 870 -1.96 0.73 -3.42
N GLY A 871 -0.68 0.46 -3.61
CA GLY A 871 -0.17 -0.55 -4.54
C GLY A 871 1.35 -0.52 -4.55
N LEU A 872 1.95 -0.51 -5.74
CA LEU A 872 3.37 -0.15 -5.85
C LEU A 872 3.60 1.33 -5.53
N ASP A 873 2.67 2.20 -5.95
CA ASP A 873 2.69 3.63 -5.64
C ASP A 873 1.57 3.99 -4.67
N LEU A 874 1.74 5.12 -3.96
CA LEU A 874 0.69 5.72 -3.13
C LEU A 874 0.18 6.99 -3.79
N PHE A 875 -1.13 7.16 -3.81
CA PHE A 875 -1.78 8.38 -4.26
C PHE A 875 -2.93 8.74 -3.32
N TYR A 876 -2.94 9.96 -2.83
CA TYR A 876 -4.01 10.50 -2.01
C TYR A 876 -4.71 11.63 -2.75
N THR A 877 -6.03 11.70 -2.62
CA THR A 877 -6.84 12.82 -3.10
C THR A 877 -8.16 12.92 -2.34
N ARG A 878 -8.93 13.96 -2.64
CA ARG A 878 -10.29 14.18 -2.14
C ARG A 878 -11.24 14.12 -3.32
N VAL A 879 -12.32 13.36 -3.15
CA VAL A 879 -13.34 13.16 -4.17
C VAL A 879 -14.66 13.73 -3.67
N ALA A 880 -15.39 14.43 -4.54
CA ALA A 880 -16.68 15.03 -4.21
C ALA A 880 -17.76 14.58 -5.21
N PRO A 881 -18.39 13.41 -5.01
CA PRO A 881 -19.29 12.79 -5.98
C PRO A 881 -20.43 13.70 -6.48
N SER A 882 -21.05 14.44 -5.55
CA SER A 882 -22.13 15.40 -5.85
C SER A 882 -21.65 16.86 -5.90
N LYS A 883 -20.35 17.09 -6.10
CA LYS A 883 -19.67 18.38 -5.93
C LYS A 883 -19.78 18.90 -4.48
N THR A 884 -19.01 19.93 -4.16
CA THR A 884 -18.96 20.53 -2.80
C THR A 884 -20.18 21.41 -2.54
N PHE A 885 -21.30 20.81 -2.11
CA PHE A 885 -22.55 21.53 -1.84
C PHE A 885 -22.64 22.14 -0.43
N ASP A 886 -21.77 21.70 0.49
CA ASP A 886 -21.70 22.13 1.90
C ASP A 886 -20.55 23.10 2.18
N ILE A 887 -19.77 23.45 1.15
CA ILE A 887 -18.71 24.46 1.20
C ILE A 887 -19.09 25.63 0.28
N LEU A 888 -18.78 26.85 0.71
CA LEU A 888 -18.82 28.00 -0.18
C LEU A 888 -17.84 27.78 -1.33
N LYS A 889 -18.23 28.18 -2.55
CA LYS A 889 -17.35 27.98 -3.70
C LYS A 889 -16.03 28.76 -3.55
N ASP A 890 -14.95 28.19 -4.05
CA ASP A 890 -13.63 28.83 -4.06
C ASP A 890 -13.61 30.11 -4.91
N ASP A 891 -14.46 30.19 -5.94
CA ASP A 891 -14.62 31.34 -6.84
C ASP A 891 -15.61 32.40 -6.32
N PHE A 892 -15.99 32.34 -5.04
CA PHE A 892 -16.95 33.27 -4.45
C PHE A 892 -16.41 34.70 -4.40
N ASP A 893 -17.13 35.64 -5.02
CA ASP A 893 -16.70 37.03 -5.15
C ASP A 893 -17.00 37.84 -3.87
N HIS A 894 -16.11 37.72 -2.89
CA HIS A 894 -16.19 38.47 -1.64
C HIS A 894 -16.15 40.00 -1.86
N VAL A 895 -15.37 40.46 -2.85
CA VAL A 895 -15.19 41.89 -3.13
C VAL A 895 -16.49 42.51 -3.63
N LEU A 896 -17.17 41.84 -4.56
CA LEU A 896 -18.45 42.31 -5.10
C LEU A 896 -19.47 42.57 -3.98
N ILE A 897 -19.63 41.60 -3.07
CA ILE A 897 -20.60 41.72 -1.97
C ILE A 897 -20.20 42.84 -1.00
N SER A 898 -18.91 42.93 -0.63
CA SER A 898 -18.42 44.01 0.24
C SER A 898 -18.64 45.39 -0.37
N VAL A 899 -18.39 45.55 -1.67
CA VAL A 899 -18.61 46.82 -2.40
C VAL A 899 -20.09 47.16 -2.47
N VAL A 900 -20.94 46.21 -2.85
CA VAL A 900 -22.40 46.42 -2.93
C VAL A 900 -22.97 46.79 -1.56
N LEU A 901 -22.57 46.10 -0.49
CA LEU A 901 -23.04 46.37 0.86
C LEU A 901 -22.60 47.75 1.36
N THR A 902 -21.35 48.13 1.10
CA THR A 902 -20.83 49.47 1.44
C THR A 902 -21.58 50.57 0.66
N LEU A 903 -21.83 50.35 -0.63
CA LEU A 903 -22.59 51.27 -1.47
C LEU A 903 -24.04 51.42 -0.96
N LEU A 904 -24.70 50.32 -0.61
CA LEU A 904 -26.05 50.33 -0.05
C LEU A 904 -26.12 51.10 1.28
N ILE A 905 -25.14 50.90 2.17
CA ILE A 905 -25.05 51.67 3.44
C ILE A 905 -24.87 53.16 3.15
N LEU A 906 -23.96 53.53 2.25
CA LEU A 906 -23.71 54.92 1.88
C LEU A 906 -24.96 55.58 1.27
N VAL A 907 -25.59 54.91 0.30
CA VAL A 907 -26.80 55.39 -0.36
C VAL A 907 -27.94 55.51 0.64
N SER A 908 -28.09 54.57 1.57
CA SER A 908 -29.10 54.64 2.65
C SER A 908 -28.87 55.84 3.55
N TYR A 909 -27.63 56.08 3.99
CA TYR A 909 -27.30 57.24 4.83
C TYR A 909 -27.53 58.57 4.12
N VAL A 910 -27.11 58.67 2.85
CA VAL A 910 -27.31 59.85 2.01
C VAL A 910 -28.80 60.09 1.75
N SER A 911 -29.56 59.05 1.43
CA SER A 911 -31.01 59.11 1.19
C SER A 911 -31.77 59.50 2.45
N LYS A 912 -31.40 58.95 3.63
CA LYS A 912 -31.95 59.36 4.93
C LYS A 912 -31.77 60.86 5.15
N ARG A 913 -30.57 61.38 4.89
CA ARG A 913 -30.27 62.82 5.05
C ARG A 913 -31.05 63.68 4.06
N PHE A 914 -31.18 63.26 2.80
CA PHE A 914 -31.97 63.98 1.80
C PHE A 914 -33.47 63.96 2.13
N SER A 915 -34.00 62.82 2.57
CA SER A 915 -35.39 62.67 2.99
C SER A 915 -35.70 63.57 4.19
N ALA A 916 -34.87 63.54 5.24
CA ALA A 916 -35.04 64.40 6.41
C ALA A 916 -35.04 65.89 6.04
N ARG A 917 -34.14 66.33 5.15
CA ARG A 917 -34.12 67.70 4.64
C ARG A 917 -35.37 68.05 3.84
N LYS A 918 -35.87 67.14 3.00
CA LYS A 918 -37.10 67.35 2.22
C LYS A 918 -38.32 67.46 3.13
N ALA A 919 -38.46 66.56 4.11
CA ALA A 919 -39.53 66.59 5.09
C ALA A 919 -39.50 67.88 5.93
N LEU A 920 -38.32 68.30 6.41
CA LEU A 920 -38.15 69.55 7.13
C LEU A 920 -38.60 70.76 6.28
N ARG A 921 -38.15 70.85 5.02
CA ARG A 921 -38.57 71.93 4.10
C ARG A 921 -40.07 71.93 3.81
N ALA A 922 -40.69 70.75 3.77
CA ALA A 922 -42.13 70.62 3.58
C ALA A 922 -42.91 71.06 4.82
N ALA A 923 -42.39 70.80 6.02
CA ALA A 923 -43.00 71.24 7.29
C ALA A 923 -42.82 72.74 7.58
N TRP A 924 -41.80 73.38 6.99
CA TRP A 924 -41.53 74.82 7.13
C TRP A 924 -42.24 75.70 6.08
N LYS A 925 -42.91 75.07 5.10
CA LYS A 925 -43.88 75.73 4.23
C LYS A 925 -45.27 75.55 4.82
#